data_AF-A0A2E5FLU2-F1
#
_entry.id   AF-A0A2E5FLU2-F1
#
_cell.length_a   1.000
_cell.length_b   1.000
_cell.length_c   1.000
_cell.angle_alpha   90.00
_cell.angle_beta   90.00
_cell.angle_gamma   90.00
#
_symmetry.space_group_name_H-M   'P 1'
#
loop_
_entity.id
_entity.type
_entity.pdbx_description
1 polymer ?
#
loop_
_entity_poly.entity_id
_entity_poly.type
_entity_poly.pdbx_seq_one_letter_code
_entity_poly.pdbx_strand_id
1 'polypeptide(L)'
;MTILTKVVSLITLTGIVFSAFLTNASANESSALLLANDSALRSSIQGKLPITINTTARRFETDYSGRAFITDEGSRLSFGDFFHDNSLQSSKARKQLHIEYDVDFLIIAWIAKEKITKNEAYDLRKTELSVRVRIIDADSGREIFKKHLGHDTEFSLSGTTEKEQTDNRRSIIQAAANKLVTENVLTAVTNYAEAEDSTQNTIRITFRNMSPKEYHRDRSALIQLVEKAGASGTIRDHYEANELTLRTMISVTSAAFYRTLYGLAVGDDAFDHFDLSRDGNHVLVELLPAKRKRLIISGISSESYHSRLDAYKSVVSNQSGVKDIRAEYVGGPQGQLVLTFTYKNNLSKLEEGIWKQLEQSGNTPNRKLLSITEQAIHYRAGKVAGEKIQLTISINNVAPGDYRKIGAPLDKIVKGLNLIDIDKTYDRAAYRLTYTVDTTLTAIDIDSELWTQIAADSNLNSVVQDETTTDNLGYFYHEKRPPTRDVVIHIRALSPSDYGSAGRSLVAIIKGLSGVSQLKQTYSESDQTLVLRCRLEAENAYYIDDALWAAVEKDPALKNLALGELDDNELEYFFSGGAADRGGDLVIQMRRVNGQDYKEISTELADLLGKITGVRNVRYRYALDKKTVIFRLQYEGDGIFNLDDAMQRAMVKNPLFKHVSKGREQLGHLVYVFHRSAPTIQSETTDDENNTTTLSASDLKALDDIVVYLEVRHKDGRGSCGSGFIVSNRGHILTNEHIVGINPRAIYVRTYDGTQYRGNKIKTDPELDLALIRVVSAPKHFSAARIGNSNSVNRGDPITVIGNPLCARFEHSVMKGIVSGKNRLDGLLQLSVPTYQGASGSPVFNNTGQVIAVINSVPTEPRKELIVAVSGKTQEVNLVASVEAMGLALPINYAKPMLQLAVP
;
A
#
# COMPACT_ATOMS: atom_id res chain seq x y z
N MET A 1 5.55 54.59 22.13
CA MET A 1 5.96 54.06 20.81
C MET A 1 6.68 52.72 20.97
N THR A 2 6.03 51.78 21.68
CA THR A 2 6.61 50.45 22.03
C THR A 2 5.52 49.37 22.14
N ILE A 3 4.35 49.63 21.56
CA ILE A 3 3.20 48.69 21.52
C ILE A 3 2.84 48.34 20.06
N LEU A 4 3.30 49.11 19.06
CA LEU A 4 3.03 48.83 17.65
C LEU A 4 3.99 47.79 17.01
N THR A 5 5.13 47.48 17.63
CA THR A 5 6.13 46.57 17.05
C THR A 5 5.91 45.10 17.44
N LYS A 6 5.03 44.80 18.42
CA LYS A 6 4.70 43.41 18.83
C LYS A 6 3.45 42.83 18.14
N VAL A 7 2.67 43.64 17.44
CA VAL A 7 1.48 43.17 16.69
C VAL A 7 1.84 42.80 15.25
N VAL A 8 2.93 43.33 14.71
CA VAL A 8 3.35 43.07 13.31
C VAL A 8 4.24 41.82 13.17
N SER A 9 4.83 41.29 14.24
CA SER A 9 5.64 40.04 14.17
C SER A 9 4.85 38.76 14.44
N LEU A 10 3.54 38.84 14.72
CA LEU A 10 2.66 37.68 14.89
C LEU A 10 1.85 37.35 13.62
N ILE A 11 1.89 38.22 12.60
CA ILE A 11 1.07 38.12 11.38
C ILE A 11 1.88 37.55 10.19
N THR A 12 3.20 37.47 10.27
CA THR A 12 4.05 36.91 9.20
C THR A 12 4.47 35.45 9.42
N LEU A 13 4.26 34.88 10.61
CA LEU A 13 4.60 33.48 10.90
C LEU A 13 3.41 32.50 10.77
N THR A 14 2.18 33.01 10.78
CA THR A 14 0.95 32.21 10.56
C THR A 14 0.59 32.07 9.08
N GLY A 15 1.09 32.95 8.20
CA GLY A 15 0.78 32.92 6.76
C GLY A 15 1.56 31.90 5.92
N ILE A 16 2.69 31.37 6.41
CA ILE A 16 3.54 30.41 5.64
C ILE A 16 3.31 28.96 6.08
N VAL A 17 2.79 28.73 7.29
CA VAL A 17 2.40 27.38 7.75
C VAL A 17 0.97 27.02 7.31
N PHE A 18 0.12 28.01 7.00
CA PHE A 18 -1.25 27.77 6.56
C PHE A 18 -1.38 27.40 5.06
N SER A 19 -0.40 27.74 4.22
CA SER A 19 -0.37 27.29 2.81
C SER A 19 0.23 25.88 2.63
N ALA A 20 1.02 25.41 3.60
CA ALA A 20 1.64 24.08 3.57
C ALA A 20 0.76 22.95 4.16
N PHE A 21 -0.31 23.29 4.89
CA PHE A 21 -1.33 22.33 5.36
C PHE A 21 -2.53 22.19 4.42
N LEU A 22 -2.62 23.02 3.37
CA LEU A 22 -3.67 22.95 2.34
C LEU A 22 -3.23 22.23 1.05
N THR A 23 -2.01 21.68 1.02
CA THR A 23 -1.49 20.93 -0.14
C THR A 23 -1.36 19.42 0.12
N ASN A 24 -1.79 18.93 1.29
CA ASN A 24 -1.91 17.51 1.64
C ASN A 24 -3.16 17.23 2.48
N ALA A 25 -4.31 17.65 1.96
CA ALA A 25 -5.60 17.07 2.28
C ALA A 25 -6.41 17.14 0.98
N SER A 26 -6.94 16.01 0.51
CA SER A 26 -8.08 16.06 -0.40
C SER A 26 -9.15 16.88 0.32
N ALA A 27 -9.31 18.15 -0.06
CA ALA A 27 -10.36 18.99 0.48
C ALA A 27 -11.68 18.24 0.25
N ASN A 28 -12.38 17.90 1.34
CA ASN A 28 -13.76 17.43 1.29
C ASN A 28 -14.58 18.54 0.63
N GLU A 29 -14.75 18.49 -0.70
CA GLU A 29 -15.78 19.29 -1.37
C GLU A 29 -17.13 18.83 -0.82
N SER A 30 -17.85 19.74 -0.19
CA SER A 30 -19.19 19.43 0.30
C SER A 30 -20.13 19.26 -0.88
N SER A 31 -20.78 18.11 -0.97
CA SER A 31 -21.70 17.79 -2.06
C SER A 31 -23.09 18.38 -1.77
N ALA A 32 -23.72 18.99 -2.77
CA ALA A 32 -25.05 19.56 -2.58
C ALA A 32 -26.00 19.31 -3.76
N LEU A 33 -27.30 19.20 -3.48
CA LEU A 33 -28.33 19.17 -4.50
C LEU A 33 -29.13 20.48 -4.48
N LEU A 34 -29.17 21.17 -5.62
CA LEU A 34 -29.94 22.41 -5.80
C LEU A 34 -31.35 22.13 -6.33
N LEU A 35 -32.35 22.39 -5.49
CA LEU A 35 -33.77 22.31 -5.81
C LEU A 35 -34.32 23.72 -6.01
N ALA A 36 -34.92 23.99 -7.18
CA ALA A 36 -35.66 25.23 -7.39
C ALA A 36 -36.97 25.05 -8.14
N ASN A 37 -37.98 25.83 -7.74
CA ASN A 37 -39.33 25.76 -8.33
C ASN A 37 -39.46 26.50 -9.68
N ASP A 38 -38.39 27.18 -10.10
CA ASP A 38 -38.30 27.95 -11.34
C ASP A 38 -36.91 27.75 -11.95
N SER A 39 -36.85 27.57 -13.27
CA SER A 39 -35.60 27.27 -13.99
C SER A 39 -34.65 28.46 -14.07
N ALA A 40 -35.17 29.68 -14.20
CA ALA A 40 -34.34 30.89 -14.16
C ALA A 40 -33.74 31.07 -12.76
N LEU A 41 -34.55 30.84 -11.71
CA LEU A 41 -34.06 30.91 -10.34
C LEU A 41 -32.97 29.87 -10.06
N ARG A 42 -33.15 28.62 -10.54
CA ARG A 42 -32.14 27.56 -10.44
C ARG A 42 -30.80 28.02 -11.01
N SER A 43 -30.82 28.52 -12.25
CA SER A 43 -29.61 28.99 -12.94
C SER A 43 -28.96 30.17 -12.22
N SER A 44 -29.74 31.14 -11.75
CA SER A 44 -29.24 32.31 -11.04
C SER A 44 -28.56 31.96 -9.72
N ILE A 45 -29.11 31.01 -8.95
CA ILE A 45 -28.54 30.56 -7.67
C ILE A 45 -27.30 29.69 -7.93
N GLN A 46 -27.36 28.77 -8.88
CA GLN A 46 -26.23 27.89 -9.21
C GLN A 46 -24.96 28.69 -9.56
N GLY A 47 -25.08 29.74 -10.37
CA GLY A 47 -23.95 30.61 -10.71
C GLY A 47 -23.42 31.49 -9.56
N LYS A 48 -24.07 31.47 -8.39
CA LYS A 48 -23.68 32.23 -7.19
C LYS A 48 -23.12 31.35 -6.07
N LEU A 49 -23.25 30.03 -6.18
CA LEU A 49 -22.72 29.12 -5.17
C LEU A 49 -21.19 29.12 -5.20
N PRO A 50 -20.53 29.05 -4.03
CA PRO A 50 -19.08 28.97 -3.97
C PRO A 50 -18.59 27.65 -4.59
N ILE A 51 -17.41 27.67 -5.23
CA ILE A 51 -16.82 26.50 -5.92
C ILE A 51 -16.64 25.30 -4.98
N THR A 52 -16.48 25.54 -3.68
CA THR A 52 -16.37 24.50 -2.64
C THR A 52 -17.65 23.70 -2.39
N ILE A 53 -18.80 24.17 -2.89
CA ILE A 53 -20.07 23.43 -2.84
C ILE A 53 -20.33 22.85 -4.23
N ASN A 54 -19.96 21.58 -4.41
CA ASN A 54 -20.11 20.91 -5.69
C ASN A 54 -21.56 20.46 -5.88
N THR A 55 -22.29 21.12 -6.78
CA THR A 55 -23.65 20.71 -7.10
C THR A 55 -23.63 19.52 -8.05
N THR A 56 -24.19 18.38 -7.64
CA THR A 56 -24.09 17.11 -8.38
C THR A 56 -24.59 17.26 -9.82
N ALA A 57 -23.79 16.81 -10.80
CA ALA A 57 -24.12 16.83 -12.23
C ALA A 57 -25.09 15.70 -12.68
N ARG A 58 -25.65 14.93 -11.74
CA ARG A 58 -26.55 13.79 -12.01
C ARG A 58 -27.89 14.23 -12.61
N ARG A 59 -28.58 13.32 -13.32
CA ARG A 59 -29.84 13.57 -14.06
C ARG A 59 -31.05 13.74 -13.12
N PHE A 60 -31.02 14.79 -12.31
CA PHE A 60 -32.17 15.22 -11.54
C PHE A 60 -33.14 16.04 -12.42
N GLU A 61 -34.12 15.36 -13.02
CA GLU A 61 -35.10 15.97 -13.90
C GLU A 61 -36.15 16.78 -13.13
N THR A 62 -36.43 17.99 -13.60
CA THR A 62 -37.42 18.87 -12.98
C THR A 62 -38.57 19.09 -13.96
N ASP A 63 -39.73 18.51 -13.65
CA ASP A 63 -40.98 18.74 -14.36
C ASP A 63 -41.66 19.99 -13.78
N TYR A 64 -41.26 21.15 -14.30
CA TYR A 64 -41.81 22.45 -13.88
C TYR A 64 -43.32 22.56 -14.16
N SER A 65 -43.80 21.95 -15.25
CA SER A 65 -45.23 21.92 -15.61
C SER A 65 -46.07 21.12 -14.62
N GLY A 66 -45.63 19.91 -14.30
CA GLY A 66 -46.30 19.02 -13.36
C GLY A 66 -45.89 19.22 -11.91
N ARG A 67 -45.11 20.28 -11.61
CA ARG A 67 -44.66 20.70 -10.28
C ARG A 67 -44.05 19.57 -9.46
N ALA A 68 -43.16 18.82 -10.07
CA ALA A 68 -42.52 17.69 -9.43
C ALA A 68 -41.06 17.56 -9.85
N PHE A 69 -40.30 16.90 -9.01
CA PHE A 69 -39.00 16.36 -9.35
C PHE A 69 -39.17 14.89 -9.71
N ILE A 70 -38.49 14.48 -10.77
CA ILE A 70 -38.37 13.09 -11.17
C ILE A 70 -36.95 12.70 -10.84
N THR A 71 -36.81 11.81 -9.86
CA THR A 71 -35.51 11.29 -9.46
C THR A 71 -35.02 10.27 -10.48
N ASP A 72 -33.73 9.93 -10.45
CA ASP A 72 -33.13 8.94 -11.33
C ASP A 72 -33.74 7.54 -11.12
N GLU A 73 -34.25 7.24 -9.92
CA GLU A 73 -35.03 6.03 -9.63
C GLU A 73 -36.48 6.08 -10.13
N GLY A 74 -36.86 7.13 -10.88
CA GLY A 74 -38.21 7.34 -11.42
C GLY A 74 -39.23 7.76 -10.37
N SER A 75 -38.79 8.12 -9.16
CA SER A 75 -39.69 8.58 -8.11
C SER A 75 -40.16 10.01 -8.40
N ARG A 76 -41.47 10.23 -8.26
CA ARG A 76 -42.06 11.56 -8.43
C ARG A 76 -42.21 12.24 -7.07
N LEU A 77 -41.39 13.25 -6.80
CA LEU A 77 -41.43 14.04 -5.57
C LEU A 77 -42.14 15.37 -5.83
N SER A 78 -43.11 15.74 -5.01
CA SER A 78 -43.89 16.96 -5.24
C SER A 78 -43.10 18.20 -4.85
N PHE A 79 -43.27 19.29 -5.59
CA PHE A 79 -42.80 20.62 -5.18
C PHE A 79 -43.32 21.02 -3.80
N GLY A 80 -44.51 20.54 -3.43
CA GLY A 80 -45.10 20.77 -2.10
C GLY A 80 -44.32 20.15 -0.94
N ASP A 81 -43.49 19.13 -1.19
CA ASP A 81 -42.71 18.46 -0.15
C ASP A 81 -41.46 19.25 0.28
N PHE A 82 -41.07 20.26 -0.51
CA PHE A 82 -39.83 21.02 -0.32
C PHE A 82 -40.05 22.53 -0.24
N PHE A 83 -40.94 23.08 -1.05
CA PHE A 83 -41.09 24.53 -1.22
C PHE A 83 -42.11 25.13 -0.26
N HIS A 84 -41.80 25.04 1.03
CA HIS A 84 -42.61 25.60 2.10
C HIS A 84 -41.74 26.06 3.26
N ASP A 85 -42.33 26.82 4.19
CA ASP A 85 -41.57 27.33 5.32
C ASP A 85 -41.39 26.33 6.49
N ASN A 86 -42.08 25.18 6.48
CA ASN A 86 -42.06 24.17 7.55
C ASN A 86 -40.71 23.42 7.64
N SER A 87 -40.47 22.77 8.79
CA SER A 87 -39.28 21.93 9.03
C SER A 87 -39.27 20.69 8.13
N LEU A 88 -38.08 20.30 7.65
CA LEU A 88 -37.87 19.12 6.82
C LEU A 88 -37.20 17.95 7.57
N GLN A 89 -37.00 18.05 8.88
CA GLN A 89 -36.35 17.00 9.68
C GLN A 89 -37.05 15.64 9.54
N SER A 90 -38.39 15.62 9.55
CA SER A 90 -39.21 14.41 9.39
C SER A 90 -39.62 14.11 7.94
N SER A 91 -39.17 14.89 6.96
CA SER A 91 -39.57 14.73 5.56
C SER A 91 -39.03 13.43 4.96
N LYS A 92 -39.93 12.59 4.44
CA LYS A 92 -39.57 11.36 3.70
C LYS A 92 -38.90 11.70 2.37
N ALA A 93 -39.39 12.73 1.68
CA ALA A 93 -38.85 13.17 0.39
C ALA A 93 -37.41 13.68 0.53
N ARG A 94 -37.09 14.39 1.62
CA ARG A 94 -35.70 14.76 1.97
C ARG A 94 -34.82 13.53 2.14
N LYS A 95 -35.23 12.59 3.01
CA LYS A 95 -34.46 11.38 3.28
C LYS A 95 -34.19 10.59 2.00
N GLN A 96 -35.18 10.51 1.12
CA GLN A 96 -35.03 9.88 -0.18
C GLN A 96 -33.95 10.56 -1.03
N LEU A 97 -33.98 11.90 -1.18
CA LEU A 97 -32.96 12.62 -1.94
C LEU A 97 -31.56 12.45 -1.36
N HIS A 98 -31.43 12.45 -0.04
CA HIS A 98 -30.14 12.20 0.61
C HIS A 98 -29.61 10.79 0.29
N ILE A 99 -30.46 9.76 0.37
CA ILE A 99 -30.09 8.37 0.06
C ILE A 99 -29.73 8.20 -1.42
N GLU A 100 -30.53 8.78 -2.32
CA GLU A 100 -30.41 8.55 -3.76
C GLU A 100 -29.23 9.30 -4.38
N TYR A 101 -28.97 10.53 -3.93
CA TYR A 101 -27.94 11.40 -4.50
C TYR A 101 -26.66 11.46 -3.67
N ASP A 102 -26.66 10.93 -2.45
CA ASP A 102 -25.54 10.97 -1.49
C ASP A 102 -24.93 12.38 -1.36
N VAL A 103 -25.81 13.35 -1.08
CA VAL A 103 -25.42 14.76 -0.91
C VAL A 103 -25.38 15.14 0.56
N ASP A 104 -24.42 15.97 0.94
CA ASP A 104 -24.29 16.50 2.31
C ASP A 104 -25.33 17.59 2.58
N PHE A 105 -25.64 18.42 1.57
CA PHE A 105 -26.57 19.54 1.71
C PHE A 105 -27.68 19.53 0.65
N LEU A 106 -28.88 19.97 1.05
CA LEU A 106 -29.93 20.37 0.10
C LEU A 106 -30.05 21.88 0.09
N ILE A 107 -29.90 22.46 -1.11
CA ILE A 107 -30.10 23.89 -1.34
C ILE A 107 -31.47 24.05 -1.97
N ILE A 108 -32.38 24.72 -1.25
CA ILE A 108 -33.78 24.84 -1.63
C ILE A 108 -34.08 26.31 -1.90
N ALA A 109 -34.39 26.65 -3.16
CA ALA A 109 -34.71 28.00 -3.58
C ALA A 109 -36.10 28.05 -4.22
N TRP A 110 -36.97 28.96 -3.79
CA TRP A 110 -38.28 29.10 -4.44
C TRP A 110 -38.81 30.52 -4.44
N ILE A 111 -39.60 30.82 -5.47
CA ILE A 111 -40.43 32.03 -5.51
C ILE A 111 -41.62 31.83 -4.57
N ALA A 112 -41.63 32.55 -3.45
CA ALA A 112 -42.68 32.47 -2.44
C ALA A 112 -43.85 33.43 -2.70
N LYS A 113 -43.58 34.55 -3.37
CA LYS A 113 -44.59 35.52 -3.76
C LYS A 113 -44.16 36.22 -5.05
N GLU A 114 -45.06 36.29 -6.01
CA GLU A 114 -44.93 37.10 -7.23
C GLU A 114 -46.23 37.90 -7.37
N LYS A 115 -46.15 39.22 -7.23
CA LYS A 115 -47.32 40.11 -7.35
C LYS A 115 -47.09 41.10 -8.47
N ILE A 116 -48.01 41.12 -9.42
CA ILE A 116 -48.02 42.08 -10.51
C ILE A 116 -49.08 43.13 -10.21
N THR A 117 -48.67 44.39 -10.09
CA THR A 117 -49.57 45.54 -9.96
C THR A 117 -49.62 46.26 -11.29
N LYS A 118 -50.82 46.40 -11.87
CA LYS A 118 -51.06 47.13 -13.11
C LYS A 118 -51.73 48.46 -12.81
N ASN A 119 -51.32 49.51 -13.52
CA ASN A 119 -52.01 50.78 -13.55
C ASN A 119 -52.58 50.98 -14.96
N GLU A 120 -53.85 50.64 -15.14
CA GLU A 120 -54.54 50.63 -16.44
C GLU A 120 -54.64 52.03 -17.07
N ALA A 121 -54.65 53.08 -16.26
CA ALA A 121 -54.76 54.46 -16.75
C ALA A 121 -53.48 54.94 -17.48
N TYR A 122 -52.34 54.31 -17.23
CA TYR A 122 -51.04 54.70 -17.78
C TYR A 122 -50.28 53.56 -18.47
N ASP A 123 -50.92 52.39 -18.60
CA ASP A 123 -50.31 51.14 -19.08
C ASP A 123 -48.97 50.79 -18.41
N LEU A 124 -48.89 51.03 -17.09
CA LEU A 124 -47.69 50.74 -16.31
C LEU A 124 -47.85 49.46 -15.51
N ARG A 125 -46.74 48.73 -15.37
CA ARG A 125 -46.64 47.48 -14.60
C ARG A 125 -45.50 47.57 -13.59
N LYS A 126 -45.79 47.15 -12.36
CA LYS A 126 -44.81 46.88 -11.30
C LYS A 126 -44.87 45.39 -10.94
N THR A 127 -43.72 44.74 -10.85
CA THR A 127 -43.64 43.34 -10.40
C THR A 127 -42.85 43.29 -9.09
N GLU A 128 -43.45 42.70 -8.07
CA GLU A 128 -42.84 42.45 -6.75
C GLU A 128 -42.57 40.96 -6.63
N LEU A 129 -41.31 40.60 -6.41
CA LEU A 129 -40.85 39.23 -6.32
C LEU A 129 -40.24 38.96 -4.94
N SER A 130 -40.64 37.87 -4.29
CA SER A 130 -40.03 37.36 -3.06
C SER A 130 -39.53 35.95 -3.26
N VAL A 131 -38.22 35.78 -3.12
CA VAL A 131 -37.50 34.52 -3.21
C VAL A 131 -37.06 34.08 -1.81
N ARG A 132 -37.22 32.79 -1.54
CA ARG A 132 -36.71 32.12 -0.34
C ARG A 132 -35.54 31.25 -0.76
N VAL A 133 -34.45 31.28 0.00
CA VAL A 133 -33.30 30.37 -0.17
C VAL A 133 -33.00 29.75 1.19
N ARG A 134 -32.86 28.43 1.22
CA ARG A 134 -32.50 27.66 2.40
C ARG A 134 -31.41 26.65 2.08
N ILE A 135 -30.54 26.39 3.04
CA ILE A 135 -29.58 25.29 3.00
C ILE A 135 -29.86 24.46 4.23
N ILE A 136 -30.09 23.17 4.02
CA ILE A 136 -30.33 22.21 5.08
C ILE A 136 -29.31 21.07 4.98
N ASP A 137 -28.97 20.53 6.14
CA ASP A 137 -28.27 19.26 6.25
C ASP A 137 -29.14 18.15 5.66
N ALA A 138 -28.63 17.42 4.68
CA ALA A 138 -29.43 16.48 3.92
C ALA A 138 -29.85 15.26 4.75
N ASP A 139 -29.10 14.89 5.79
CA ASP A 139 -29.36 13.71 6.65
C ASP A 139 -30.28 14.01 7.85
N SER A 140 -29.98 15.04 8.62
CA SER A 140 -30.79 15.45 9.77
C SER A 140 -31.98 16.31 9.37
N GLY A 141 -31.91 17.02 8.24
CA GLY A 141 -32.87 18.05 7.84
C GLY A 141 -32.78 19.33 8.69
N ARG A 142 -31.70 19.51 9.44
CA ARG A 142 -31.42 20.73 10.21
C ARG A 142 -31.19 21.92 9.27
N GLU A 143 -31.82 23.04 9.56
CA GLU A 143 -31.65 24.27 8.79
C GLU A 143 -30.32 24.94 9.18
N ILE A 144 -29.42 25.07 8.19
CA ILE A 144 -28.08 25.66 8.34
C ILE A 144 -28.14 27.14 7.98
N PHE A 145 -28.85 27.45 6.89
CA PHE A 145 -28.96 28.80 6.38
C PHE A 145 -30.37 29.05 5.84
N LYS A 146 -30.88 30.26 6.07
CA LYS A 146 -32.14 30.72 5.51
C LYS A 146 -32.09 32.21 5.20
N LYS A 147 -32.56 32.58 4.01
CA LYS A 147 -32.64 33.98 3.59
C LYS A 147 -33.91 34.28 2.81
N HIS A 148 -34.32 35.55 2.92
CA HIS A 148 -35.44 36.14 2.20
C HIS A 148 -34.90 37.23 1.30
N LEU A 149 -35.16 37.11 0.00
CA LEU A 149 -34.64 37.98 -1.04
C LEU A 149 -35.84 38.60 -1.78
N GLY A 150 -36.11 39.88 -1.54
CA GLY A 150 -37.16 40.62 -2.24
C GLY A 150 -36.58 41.50 -3.33
N HIS A 151 -37.24 41.65 -4.47
CA HIS A 151 -36.92 42.67 -5.47
C HIS A 151 -38.21 43.19 -6.12
N ASP A 152 -38.26 44.50 -6.33
CA ASP A 152 -39.38 45.20 -6.93
C ASP A 152 -38.86 45.96 -8.13
N THR A 153 -39.56 45.88 -9.26
CA THR A 153 -39.23 46.75 -10.40
C THR A 153 -39.72 48.17 -10.15
N GLU A 154 -39.12 49.13 -10.85
CA GLU A 154 -39.79 50.40 -11.11
C GLU A 154 -41.02 50.17 -11.99
N PHE A 155 -41.91 51.17 -12.06
CA PHE A 155 -43.01 51.13 -13.01
C PHE A 155 -42.46 51.22 -14.43
N SER A 156 -42.78 50.22 -15.25
CA SER A 156 -42.37 50.15 -16.65
C SER A 156 -43.61 49.98 -17.53
N LEU A 157 -43.52 50.41 -18.79
CA LEU A 157 -44.57 50.17 -19.79
C LEU A 157 -44.84 48.66 -19.87
N SER A 158 -46.10 48.27 -19.97
CA SER A 158 -46.47 46.88 -20.21
C SER A 158 -45.81 46.40 -21.50
N GLY A 159 -44.78 45.56 -21.41
CA GLY A 159 -44.10 44.99 -22.58
C GLY A 159 -45.11 44.38 -23.56
N THR A 160 -44.98 44.73 -24.83
CA THR A 160 -46.00 44.47 -25.86
C THR A 160 -45.98 43.04 -26.39
N THR A 161 -44.93 42.28 -26.08
CA THR A 161 -44.76 40.90 -26.54
C THR A 161 -44.46 39.91 -25.40
N GLU A 162 -44.86 38.65 -25.59
CA GLU A 162 -44.66 37.55 -24.63
C GLU A 162 -43.16 37.29 -24.33
N LYS A 163 -42.30 37.56 -25.31
CA LYS A 163 -40.84 37.47 -25.18
C LYS A 163 -40.27 38.53 -24.24
N GLU A 164 -40.66 39.80 -24.42
CA GLU A 164 -40.23 40.89 -23.53
C GLU A 164 -40.67 40.66 -22.08
N GLN A 165 -41.86 40.11 -21.88
CA GLN A 165 -42.35 39.77 -20.54
C GLN A 165 -41.55 38.64 -19.89
N THR A 166 -41.12 37.64 -20.67
CA THR A 166 -40.28 36.54 -20.20
C THR A 166 -38.86 37.01 -19.84
N ASP A 167 -38.25 37.85 -20.67
CA ASP A 167 -36.93 38.42 -20.43
C ASP A 167 -36.92 39.35 -19.21
N ASN A 168 -37.97 40.17 -19.05
CA ASN A 168 -38.17 41.00 -17.87
C ASN A 168 -38.31 40.15 -16.59
N ARG A 169 -39.09 39.07 -16.63
CA ARG A 169 -39.23 38.16 -15.48
C ARG A 169 -37.90 37.51 -15.10
N ARG A 170 -37.11 37.06 -16.08
CA ARG A 170 -35.77 36.49 -15.86
C ARG A 170 -34.82 37.51 -15.22
N SER A 171 -34.83 38.76 -15.69
CA SER A 171 -34.01 39.85 -15.14
C SER A 171 -34.34 40.13 -13.67
N ILE A 172 -35.63 40.16 -13.31
CA ILE A 172 -36.09 40.38 -11.93
C ILE A 172 -35.67 39.24 -11.01
N ILE A 173 -35.79 37.99 -11.47
CA ILE A 173 -35.33 36.81 -10.74
C ILE A 173 -33.82 36.89 -10.48
N GLN A 174 -33.04 37.24 -11.50
CA GLN A 174 -31.59 37.43 -11.37
C GLN A 174 -31.25 38.56 -10.38
N ALA A 175 -31.97 39.69 -10.43
CA ALA A 175 -31.77 40.81 -9.52
C ALA A 175 -32.10 40.46 -8.06
N ALA A 176 -33.14 39.65 -7.83
CA ALA A 176 -33.45 39.11 -6.50
C ALA A 176 -32.36 38.13 -6.02
N ALA A 177 -31.92 37.20 -6.89
CA ALA A 177 -30.87 36.24 -6.57
C ALA A 177 -29.51 36.92 -6.28
N ASN A 178 -29.19 38.02 -6.95
CA ASN A 178 -27.97 38.81 -6.71
C ASN A 178 -27.90 39.42 -5.30
N LYS A 179 -29.01 39.51 -4.56
CA LYS A 179 -29.02 39.92 -3.14
C LYS A 179 -28.53 38.82 -2.19
N LEU A 180 -28.31 37.60 -2.69
CA LEU A 180 -27.67 36.53 -1.93
C LEU A 180 -26.16 36.79 -1.85
N VAL A 181 -25.67 37.02 -0.63
CA VAL A 181 -24.25 37.22 -0.37
C VAL A 181 -23.58 35.86 -0.20
N THR A 182 -22.76 35.45 -1.17
CA THR A 182 -22.12 34.13 -1.22
C THR A 182 -21.20 33.88 -0.01
N GLU A 183 -20.51 34.90 0.50
CA GLU A 183 -19.67 34.78 1.69
C GLU A 183 -20.46 34.34 2.93
N ASN A 184 -21.70 34.81 3.09
CA ASN A 184 -22.55 34.40 4.22
C ASN A 184 -23.00 32.95 4.09
N VAL A 185 -23.22 32.49 2.85
CA VAL A 185 -23.53 31.09 2.56
C VAL A 185 -22.33 30.20 2.90
N LEU A 186 -21.15 30.57 2.41
CA LEU A 186 -19.91 29.85 2.70
C LEU A 186 -19.63 29.83 4.21
N THR A 187 -19.68 30.98 4.87
CA THR A 187 -19.49 31.09 6.33
C THR A 187 -20.48 30.23 7.11
N ALA A 188 -21.76 30.18 6.71
CA ALA A 188 -22.75 29.34 7.39
C ALA A 188 -22.46 27.84 7.23
N VAL A 189 -22.06 27.41 6.03
CA VAL A 189 -21.70 26.01 5.75
C VAL A 189 -20.40 25.64 6.47
N THR A 190 -19.38 26.49 6.39
CA THR A 190 -18.10 26.30 7.07
C THR A 190 -18.26 26.27 8.58
N ASN A 191 -18.97 27.23 9.19
CA ASN A 191 -19.22 27.23 10.63
C ASN A 191 -20.02 26.01 11.08
N TYR A 192 -20.93 25.51 10.25
CA TYR A 192 -21.69 24.30 10.56
C TYR A 192 -20.79 23.06 10.51
N ALA A 193 -19.99 22.91 9.46
CA ALA A 193 -19.00 21.83 9.34
C ALA A 193 -17.96 21.89 10.46
N GLU A 194 -17.45 23.08 10.80
CA GLU A 194 -16.51 23.31 11.90
C GLU A 194 -17.15 23.10 13.27
N ALA A 195 -18.44 23.43 13.45
CA ALA A 195 -19.17 23.11 14.68
C ALA A 195 -19.37 21.59 14.85
N GLU A 196 -19.48 20.87 13.74
CA GLU A 196 -19.53 19.40 13.70
C GLU A 196 -18.14 18.76 13.89
N ASP A 197 -17.06 19.44 13.49
CA ASP A 197 -15.66 19.02 13.69
C ASP A 197 -15.06 19.44 15.05
N SER A 198 -15.56 20.52 15.68
CA SER A 198 -15.02 21.10 16.92
C SER A 198 -15.51 20.44 18.20
N THR A 199 -16.53 19.57 18.13
CA THR A 199 -16.72 18.57 19.18
C THR A 199 -15.61 17.55 19.03
N GLN A 200 -14.80 17.34 20.07
CA GLN A 200 -13.94 16.16 20.17
C GLN A 200 -14.76 14.92 19.82
N ASN A 201 -14.62 14.42 18.59
CA ASN A 201 -15.61 13.54 17.97
C ASN A 201 -15.40 12.11 18.47
N THR A 202 -15.85 11.88 19.70
CA THR A 202 -16.04 10.53 20.19
C THR A 202 -17.24 9.96 19.45
N ILE A 203 -17.00 8.96 18.59
CA ILE A 203 -18.05 8.18 17.97
C ILE A 203 -18.35 6.97 18.84
N ARG A 204 -19.64 6.67 18.98
CA ARG A 204 -20.14 5.46 19.62
C ARG A 204 -20.60 4.51 18.52
N ILE A 205 -20.13 3.26 18.53
CA ILE A 205 -20.61 2.21 17.64
C ILE A 205 -21.17 1.09 18.52
N THR A 206 -22.43 0.71 18.35
CA THR A 206 -23.07 -0.32 19.17
C THR A 206 -23.56 -1.47 18.31
N PHE A 207 -23.02 -2.66 18.53
CA PHE A 207 -23.48 -3.92 17.95
C PHE A 207 -24.52 -4.55 18.87
N ARG A 208 -25.77 -4.69 18.41
CA ARG A 208 -26.86 -5.28 19.18
C ARG A 208 -27.04 -6.76 18.89
N ASN A 209 -27.66 -7.47 19.84
CA ASN A 209 -28.02 -8.89 19.74
C ASN A 209 -26.83 -9.81 19.45
N MET A 210 -25.65 -9.44 19.93
CA MET A 210 -24.43 -10.22 19.79
C MET A 210 -24.31 -11.15 21.01
N SER A 211 -24.27 -12.45 20.81
CA SER A 211 -24.05 -13.39 21.92
C SER A 211 -22.61 -13.32 22.45
N PRO A 212 -22.34 -13.78 23.69
CA PRO A 212 -20.97 -13.76 24.24
C PRO A 212 -19.98 -14.54 23.38
N LYS A 213 -20.43 -15.63 22.73
CA LYS A 213 -19.61 -16.45 21.84
C LYS A 213 -19.24 -15.69 20.56
N GLU A 214 -20.19 -14.96 19.98
CA GLU A 214 -19.97 -14.14 18.78
C GLU A 214 -19.07 -12.95 19.11
N TYR A 215 -19.27 -12.30 20.25
CA TYR A 215 -18.37 -11.25 20.74
C TYR A 215 -16.92 -11.73 20.79
N HIS A 216 -16.63 -12.86 21.46
CA HIS A 216 -15.26 -13.37 21.54
C HIS A 216 -14.67 -13.81 20.19
N ARG A 217 -15.51 -14.22 19.23
CA ARG A 217 -15.09 -14.62 17.89
C ARG A 217 -14.78 -13.40 17.00
N ASP A 218 -15.66 -12.40 17.00
CA ASP A 218 -15.71 -11.35 15.96
C ASP A 218 -15.13 -10.00 16.43
N ARG A 219 -14.91 -9.81 17.74
CA ARG A 219 -14.41 -8.55 18.34
C ARG A 219 -13.21 -7.97 17.60
N SER A 220 -12.20 -8.79 17.29
CA SER A 220 -10.98 -8.31 16.63
C SER A 220 -11.23 -7.80 15.21
N ALA A 221 -12.09 -8.48 14.44
CA ALA A 221 -12.46 -8.05 13.09
C ALA A 221 -13.27 -6.75 13.11
N LEU A 222 -14.18 -6.61 14.09
CA LEU A 222 -14.97 -5.40 14.29
C LEU A 222 -14.12 -4.18 14.66
N ILE A 223 -13.12 -4.37 15.51
CA ILE A 223 -12.16 -3.31 15.86
C ILE A 223 -11.35 -2.91 14.62
N GLN A 224 -10.82 -3.86 13.86
CA GLN A 224 -10.07 -3.57 12.63
C GLN A 224 -10.91 -2.83 11.57
N LEU A 225 -12.19 -3.18 11.44
CA LEU A 225 -13.11 -2.48 10.53
C LEU A 225 -13.26 -1.00 10.93
N VAL A 226 -13.42 -0.74 12.22
CA VAL A 226 -13.54 0.61 12.78
C VAL A 226 -12.24 1.41 12.64
N GLU A 227 -11.08 0.77 12.80
CA GLU A 227 -9.76 1.38 12.53
C GLU A 227 -9.61 1.77 11.06
N LYS A 228 -9.94 0.85 10.13
CA LYS A 228 -9.89 1.12 8.68
C LYS A 228 -10.82 2.25 8.25
N ALA A 229 -11.93 2.45 8.96
CA ALA A 229 -12.88 3.53 8.68
C ALA A 229 -12.36 4.92 9.10
N GLY A 230 -11.18 5.01 9.75
CA GLY A 230 -10.55 6.29 10.11
C GLY A 230 -10.65 6.64 11.60
N ALA A 231 -10.73 5.63 12.49
CA ALA A 231 -10.60 5.88 13.92
C ALA A 231 -9.16 6.30 14.26
N SER A 232 -9.00 7.45 14.93
CA SER A 232 -7.71 8.10 15.18
C SER A 232 -7.20 7.95 16.62
N GLY A 233 -7.99 7.34 17.52
CA GLY A 233 -7.66 7.16 18.93
C GLY A 233 -7.82 5.73 19.43
N THR A 234 -7.51 5.50 20.72
CA THR A 234 -7.69 4.21 21.38
C THR A 234 -9.17 3.80 21.39
N ILE A 235 -9.48 2.66 20.78
CA ILE A 235 -10.82 2.08 20.78
C ILE A 235 -11.08 1.43 22.14
N ARG A 236 -12.04 1.98 22.89
CA ARG A 236 -12.53 1.36 24.13
C ARG A 236 -13.73 0.50 23.80
N ASP A 237 -13.70 -0.76 24.20
CA ASP A 237 -14.84 -1.65 24.08
C ASP A 237 -15.49 -1.93 25.45
N HIS A 238 -16.81 -2.01 25.44
CA HIS A 238 -17.62 -2.42 26.58
C HIS A 238 -18.66 -3.42 26.07
N TYR A 239 -18.75 -4.59 26.68
CA TYR A 239 -19.73 -5.61 26.32
C TYR A 239 -20.65 -5.89 27.52
N GLU A 240 -21.95 -5.65 27.33
CA GLU A 240 -22.97 -5.85 28.37
C GLU A 240 -24.33 -6.15 27.72
N ALA A 241 -25.12 -7.03 28.33
CA ALA A 241 -26.49 -7.34 27.88
C ALA A 241 -26.64 -7.71 26.39
N ASN A 242 -25.68 -8.48 25.83
CA ASN A 242 -25.61 -8.83 24.41
C ASN A 242 -25.43 -7.63 23.46
N GLU A 243 -24.85 -6.55 23.96
CA GLU A 243 -24.44 -5.39 23.17
C GLU A 243 -22.94 -5.13 23.32
N LEU A 244 -22.22 -5.04 22.19
CA LEU A 244 -20.85 -4.53 22.15
C LEU A 244 -20.90 -3.04 21.81
N THR A 245 -20.41 -2.19 22.70
CA THR A 245 -20.23 -0.76 22.43
C THR A 245 -18.75 -0.44 22.28
N LEU A 246 -18.36 0.06 21.12
CA LEU A 246 -17.06 0.65 20.84
C LEU A 246 -17.15 2.17 20.96
N ARG A 247 -16.17 2.79 21.60
CA ARG A 247 -16.01 4.25 21.67
C ARG A 247 -14.61 4.63 21.24
N THR A 248 -14.50 5.54 20.28
CA THR A 248 -13.22 6.02 19.77
C THR A 248 -13.30 7.44 19.25
N MET A 249 -12.14 8.06 19.05
CA MET A 249 -12.01 9.36 18.41
C MET A 249 -11.92 9.20 16.89
N ILE A 250 -12.51 10.13 16.16
CA ILE A 250 -12.41 10.22 14.70
C ILE A 250 -11.83 11.59 14.32
N SER A 251 -11.10 11.64 13.21
CA SER A 251 -10.51 12.87 12.65
C SER A 251 -11.32 13.47 11.49
N VAL A 252 -12.52 12.97 11.27
CA VAL A 252 -13.48 13.40 10.23
C VAL A 252 -14.87 13.53 10.85
N THR A 253 -15.84 14.07 10.11
CA THR A 253 -17.23 14.13 10.55
C THR A 253 -17.82 12.73 10.78
N SER A 254 -18.78 12.60 11.69
CA SER A 254 -19.43 11.31 11.96
C SER A 254 -20.18 10.74 10.74
N ALA A 255 -20.67 11.60 9.85
CA ALA A 255 -21.25 11.22 8.57
C ALA A 255 -20.20 10.63 7.60
N ALA A 256 -19.05 11.30 7.44
CA ALA A 256 -17.96 10.81 6.57
C ALA A 256 -17.35 9.51 7.09
N PHE A 257 -17.19 9.40 8.41
CA PHE A 257 -16.78 8.16 9.05
C PHE A 257 -17.79 7.04 8.81
N TYR A 258 -19.08 7.31 9.00
CA TYR A 258 -20.14 6.32 8.77
C TYR A 258 -20.17 5.83 7.31
N ARG A 259 -20.05 6.72 6.32
CA ARG A 259 -20.00 6.32 4.89
C ARG A 259 -18.84 5.36 4.61
N THR A 260 -17.66 5.68 5.13
CA THR A 260 -16.47 4.84 4.99
C THR A 260 -16.67 3.49 5.70
N LEU A 261 -17.17 3.51 6.93
CA LEU A 261 -17.47 2.31 7.70
C LEU A 261 -18.50 1.42 6.99
N TYR A 262 -19.57 2.02 6.46
CA TYR A 262 -20.63 1.31 5.74
C TYR A 262 -20.11 0.67 4.45
N GLY A 263 -19.36 1.40 3.63
CA GLY A 263 -18.79 0.86 2.39
C GLY A 263 -17.76 -0.26 2.62
N LEU A 264 -16.98 -0.17 3.70
CA LEU A 264 -16.08 -1.24 4.11
C LEU A 264 -16.84 -2.46 4.62
N ALA A 265 -17.89 -2.26 5.44
CA ALA A 265 -18.70 -3.36 5.97
C ALA A 265 -19.45 -4.09 4.84
N VAL A 266 -20.10 -3.36 3.93
CA VAL A 266 -20.85 -3.96 2.82
C VAL A 266 -19.92 -4.63 1.80
N GLY A 267 -18.67 -4.19 1.67
CA GLY A 267 -17.70 -4.79 0.76
C GLY A 267 -17.03 -6.08 1.25
N ASP A 268 -17.31 -6.54 2.47
CA ASP A 268 -16.62 -7.65 3.14
C ASP A 268 -17.63 -8.70 3.62
N ASP A 269 -17.44 -9.94 3.18
CA ASP A 269 -18.38 -11.05 3.41
C ASP A 269 -18.55 -11.40 4.89
N ALA A 270 -17.56 -11.06 5.73
CA ALA A 270 -17.65 -11.21 7.18
C ALA A 270 -18.79 -10.38 7.80
N PHE A 271 -19.23 -9.29 7.16
CA PHE A 271 -20.26 -8.39 7.70
C PHE A 271 -21.61 -8.48 6.98
N ASP A 272 -21.78 -9.44 6.06
CA ASP A 272 -23.03 -9.64 5.31
C ASP A 272 -24.27 -9.83 6.19
N HIS A 273 -24.08 -10.26 7.43
CA HIS A 273 -25.13 -10.52 8.40
C HIS A 273 -25.49 -9.31 9.28
N PHE A 274 -24.89 -8.15 9.05
CA PHE A 274 -25.14 -6.92 9.79
C PHE A 274 -25.70 -5.81 8.91
N ASP A 275 -26.66 -5.07 9.44
CA ASP A 275 -27.12 -3.80 8.90
C ASP A 275 -26.59 -2.65 9.77
N LEU A 276 -26.29 -1.52 9.15
CA LEU A 276 -25.74 -0.36 9.84
C LEU A 276 -26.68 0.82 9.67
N SER A 277 -26.81 1.62 10.72
CA SER A 277 -27.53 2.89 10.70
C SER A 277 -26.80 3.92 11.55
N ARG A 278 -27.08 5.20 11.31
CA ARG A 278 -26.48 6.32 12.03
C ARG A 278 -27.55 7.22 12.64
N ASP A 279 -27.31 7.65 13.87
CA ASP A 279 -28.01 8.75 14.53
C ASP A 279 -26.96 9.69 15.15
N GLY A 280 -26.62 10.77 14.43
CA GLY A 280 -25.55 11.69 14.82
C GLY A 280 -24.21 10.97 15.02
N ASN A 281 -23.65 11.03 16.23
CA ASN A 281 -22.38 10.39 16.60
C ASN A 281 -22.55 8.95 17.12
N HIS A 282 -23.72 8.35 16.94
CA HIS A 282 -23.99 6.96 17.28
C HIS A 282 -24.25 6.15 16.00
N VAL A 283 -23.37 5.19 15.72
CA VAL A 283 -23.59 4.15 14.71
C VAL A 283 -24.17 2.93 15.40
N LEU A 284 -25.29 2.45 14.89
CA LEU A 284 -25.96 1.26 15.36
C LEU A 284 -25.77 0.14 14.33
N VAL A 285 -25.28 -1.00 14.80
CA VAL A 285 -25.08 -2.20 14.00
C VAL A 285 -26.01 -3.29 14.52
N GLU A 286 -26.91 -3.77 13.65
CA GLU A 286 -27.94 -4.75 14.01
C GLU A 286 -27.84 -5.98 13.12
N LEU A 287 -28.27 -7.15 13.59
CA LEU A 287 -28.33 -8.34 12.76
C LEU A 287 -29.37 -8.14 11.64
N LEU A 288 -28.94 -8.33 10.40
CA LEU A 288 -29.84 -8.28 9.26
C LEU A 288 -30.81 -9.47 9.35
N PRO A 289 -32.14 -9.26 9.25
CA PRO A 289 -33.11 -10.34 9.37
C PRO A 289 -32.85 -11.44 8.34
N ALA A 290 -32.99 -12.72 8.73
CA ALA A 290 -32.63 -13.85 7.86
C ALA A 290 -33.29 -13.87 6.46
N LYS A 291 -34.45 -13.21 6.30
CA LYS A 291 -35.16 -13.09 5.01
C LYS A 291 -34.69 -11.91 4.16
N ARG A 292 -33.98 -10.95 4.73
CA ARG A 292 -33.40 -9.82 4.01
C ARG A 292 -32.06 -10.27 3.45
N LYS A 293 -31.87 -10.04 2.16
CA LYS A 293 -30.70 -10.43 1.39
C LYS A 293 -30.16 -9.23 0.62
N ARG A 294 -28.89 -9.28 0.25
CA ARG A 294 -28.21 -8.24 -0.52
C ARG A 294 -27.61 -8.80 -1.81
N LEU A 295 -27.62 -7.98 -2.85
CA LEU A 295 -26.78 -8.15 -4.03
C LEU A 295 -25.88 -6.92 -4.13
N ILE A 296 -24.57 -7.14 -4.05
CA ILE A 296 -23.56 -6.09 -3.94
C ILE A 296 -22.69 -6.13 -5.18
N ILE A 297 -22.54 -4.99 -5.84
CA ILE A 297 -21.77 -4.86 -7.06
C ILE A 297 -20.74 -3.75 -6.88
N SER A 298 -19.49 -4.16 -6.67
CA SER A 298 -18.35 -3.26 -6.47
C SER A 298 -17.76 -2.78 -7.81
N GLY A 299 -17.07 -1.63 -7.81
CA GLY A 299 -16.42 -1.09 -8.99
C GLY A 299 -17.35 -0.28 -9.88
N ILE A 300 -18.39 0.32 -9.30
CA ILE A 300 -19.36 1.16 -10.00
C ILE A 300 -19.13 2.60 -9.57
N SER A 301 -18.77 3.47 -10.52
CA SER A 301 -18.68 4.91 -10.27
C SER A 301 -20.07 5.52 -10.06
N SER A 302 -20.12 6.67 -9.41
CA SER A 302 -21.35 7.47 -9.27
C SER A 302 -21.99 7.82 -10.61
N GLU A 303 -21.20 7.96 -11.67
CA GLU A 303 -21.64 8.26 -13.03
C GLU A 303 -22.24 7.04 -13.74
N SER A 304 -21.70 5.84 -13.48
CA SER A 304 -22.16 4.57 -14.07
C SER A 304 -23.19 3.82 -13.23
N TYR A 305 -23.54 4.35 -12.05
CA TYR A 305 -24.52 3.77 -11.13
C TYR A 305 -25.89 3.59 -11.80
N HIS A 306 -26.46 4.66 -12.37
CA HIS A 306 -27.81 4.63 -12.91
C HIS A 306 -27.93 3.74 -14.16
N SER A 307 -26.93 3.75 -15.05
CA SER A 307 -26.95 2.90 -16.25
C SER A 307 -26.94 1.40 -15.92
N ARG A 308 -26.36 1.02 -14.77
CA ARG A 308 -26.35 -0.36 -14.28
C ARG A 308 -27.53 -0.68 -13.37
N LEU A 309 -27.99 0.29 -12.60
CA LEU A 309 -29.07 0.14 -11.63
C LEU A 309 -30.30 -0.48 -12.29
N ASP A 310 -30.77 0.09 -13.41
CA ASP A 310 -31.99 -0.37 -14.07
C ASP A 310 -31.89 -1.82 -14.53
N ALA A 311 -30.74 -2.21 -15.10
CA ALA A 311 -30.50 -3.57 -15.56
C ALA A 311 -30.55 -4.58 -14.39
N TYR A 312 -29.82 -4.31 -13.31
CA TYR A 312 -29.77 -5.22 -12.16
C TYR A 312 -31.06 -5.22 -11.35
N LYS A 313 -31.66 -4.05 -11.10
CA LYS A 313 -32.93 -3.91 -10.36
C LYS A 313 -34.06 -4.63 -11.09
N SER A 314 -34.14 -4.50 -12.42
CA SER A 314 -35.12 -5.20 -13.26
C SER A 314 -34.93 -6.72 -13.24
N VAL A 315 -33.69 -7.20 -13.38
CA VAL A 315 -33.47 -8.66 -13.36
C VAL A 315 -33.76 -9.26 -11.99
N VAL A 316 -33.33 -8.62 -10.92
CA VAL A 316 -33.55 -9.12 -9.56
C VAL A 316 -35.03 -9.08 -9.18
N SER A 317 -35.76 -8.03 -9.57
CA SER A 317 -37.20 -7.90 -9.28
C SER A 317 -38.05 -8.93 -10.03
N ASN A 318 -37.59 -9.39 -11.19
CA ASN A 318 -38.27 -10.42 -11.99
C ASN A 318 -38.06 -11.85 -11.46
N GLN A 319 -37.15 -12.06 -10.49
CA GLN A 319 -36.91 -13.37 -9.93
C GLN A 319 -38.05 -13.83 -9.00
N SER A 320 -38.48 -15.08 -9.17
CA SER A 320 -39.56 -15.66 -8.37
C SER A 320 -39.21 -15.68 -6.88
N GLY A 321 -40.05 -15.04 -6.07
CA GLY A 321 -39.92 -15.00 -4.61
C GLY A 321 -39.17 -13.79 -4.05
N VAL A 322 -38.63 -12.90 -4.90
CA VAL A 322 -38.05 -11.62 -4.49
C VAL A 322 -39.14 -10.58 -4.24
N LYS A 323 -39.05 -9.83 -3.15
CA LYS A 323 -39.96 -8.71 -2.79
C LYS A 323 -39.18 -7.56 -2.14
N ASP A 324 -39.79 -6.38 -2.03
CA ASP A 324 -39.29 -5.23 -1.25
C ASP A 324 -37.85 -4.80 -1.62
N ILE A 325 -37.55 -4.75 -2.92
CA ILE A 325 -36.23 -4.35 -3.42
C ILE A 325 -36.00 -2.86 -3.19
N ARG A 326 -34.82 -2.54 -2.66
CA ARG A 326 -34.30 -1.17 -2.52
C ARG A 326 -32.91 -1.14 -3.12
N ALA A 327 -32.58 -0.04 -3.75
CA ALA A 327 -31.26 0.22 -4.27
C ALA A 327 -30.63 1.36 -3.49
N GLU A 328 -29.32 1.29 -3.33
CA GLU A 328 -28.53 2.39 -2.80
C GLU A 328 -27.17 2.38 -3.49
N TYR A 329 -26.63 3.59 -3.68
CA TYR A 329 -25.25 3.78 -4.05
C TYR A 329 -24.43 4.00 -2.78
N VAL A 330 -23.41 3.19 -2.57
CA VAL A 330 -22.47 3.37 -1.47
C VAL A 330 -21.19 3.96 -2.02
N GLY A 331 -20.99 5.26 -1.72
CA GLY A 331 -19.78 5.99 -2.04
C GLY A 331 -18.54 5.47 -1.29
N GLY A 332 -17.37 5.66 -1.87
CA GLY A 332 -16.09 5.23 -1.31
C GLY A 332 -15.06 4.89 -2.39
N PRO A 333 -13.85 4.43 -2.03
CA PRO A 333 -12.72 4.22 -2.96
C PRO A 333 -12.99 3.25 -4.12
N GLN A 334 -14.05 2.45 -4.05
CA GLN A 334 -14.41 1.47 -5.08
C GLN A 334 -15.80 1.70 -5.70
N GLY A 335 -16.67 2.52 -5.08
CA GLY A 335 -18.08 2.73 -5.47
C GLY A 335 -18.91 1.44 -5.60
N GLN A 336 -20.04 1.35 -4.90
CA GLN A 336 -20.83 0.11 -4.86
C GLN A 336 -22.31 0.37 -5.16
N LEU A 337 -22.93 -0.52 -5.94
CA LEU A 337 -24.39 -0.65 -6.04
C LEU A 337 -24.83 -1.77 -5.10
N VAL A 338 -25.72 -1.45 -4.18
CA VAL A 338 -26.25 -2.40 -3.21
C VAL A 338 -27.76 -2.52 -3.43
N LEU A 339 -28.22 -3.72 -3.77
CA LEU A 339 -29.64 -4.05 -3.88
C LEU A 339 -30.05 -4.88 -2.67
N THR A 340 -30.90 -4.34 -1.81
CA THR A 340 -31.41 -5.03 -0.62
C THR A 340 -32.85 -5.45 -0.84
N PHE A 341 -33.16 -6.73 -0.67
CA PHE A 341 -34.48 -7.31 -0.96
C PHE A 341 -34.86 -8.43 0.01
N THR A 342 -36.14 -8.81 0.00
CA THR A 342 -36.68 -9.92 0.78
C THR A 342 -36.67 -11.19 -0.08
N TYR A 343 -35.99 -12.25 0.38
CA TYR A 343 -35.92 -13.55 -0.28
C TYR A 343 -35.75 -14.69 0.74
N LYS A 344 -36.55 -15.76 0.58
CA LYS A 344 -36.58 -16.89 1.52
C LYS A 344 -35.75 -18.09 1.11
N ASN A 345 -35.39 -18.21 -0.16
CA ASN A 345 -34.73 -19.40 -0.70
C ASN A 345 -33.20 -19.23 -0.76
N ASN A 346 -32.51 -20.24 -1.28
CA ASN A 346 -31.05 -20.27 -1.42
C ASN A 346 -30.56 -19.23 -2.44
N LEU A 347 -29.60 -18.38 -2.03
CA LEU A 347 -29.03 -17.32 -2.88
C LEU A 347 -28.25 -17.85 -4.08
N SER A 348 -27.64 -19.03 -4.04
CA SER A 348 -26.97 -19.64 -5.19
C SER A 348 -27.97 -19.90 -6.34
N LYS A 349 -29.19 -20.34 -6.03
CA LYS A 349 -30.24 -20.53 -7.05
C LYS A 349 -30.75 -19.20 -7.61
N LEU A 350 -30.80 -18.17 -6.76
CA LEU A 350 -31.16 -16.83 -7.19
C LEU A 350 -30.09 -16.24 -8.13
N GLU A 351 -28.82 -16.45 -7.81
CA GLU A 351 -27.67 -16.02 -8.60
C GLU A 351 -27.71 -16.63 -10.01
N GLU A 352 -27.95 -17.94 -10.13
CA GLU A 352 -28.10 -18.61 -11.43
C GLU A 352 -29.25 -18.02 -12.26
N GLY A 353 -30.39 -17.70 -11.63
CA GLY A 353 -31.54 -17.08 -12.29
C GLY A 353 -31.26 -15.65 -12.75
N ILE A 354 -30.56 -14.86 -11.92
CA ILE A 354 -30.08 -13.52 -12.26
C ILE A 354 -29.09 -13.59 -13.43
N TRP A 355 -28.16 -14.56 -13.41
CA TRP A 355 -27.18 -14.79 -14.47
C TRP A 355 -27.86 -15.07 -15.80
N LYS A 356 -28.74 -16.06 -15.84
CA LYS A 356 -29.45 -16.47 -17.06
C LYS A 356 -30.24 -15.33 -17.70
N GLN A 357 -30.91 -14.50 -16.90
CA GLN A 357 -31.72 -13.41 -17.42
C GLN A 357 -30.86 -12.21 -17.90
N LEU A 358 -29.74 -11.93 -17.22
CA LEU A 358 -28.79 -10.90 -17.68
C LEU A 358 -28.14 -11.31 -19.01
N GLU A 359 -27.72 -12.56 -19.18
CA GLU A 359 -27.24 -13.09 -20.47
C GLU A 359 -28.27 -12.92 -21.60
N GLN A 360 -29.54 -13.28 -21.34
CA GLN A 360 -30.61 -13.16 -22.32
C GLN A 360 -30.91 -11.72 -22.73
N SER A 361 -30.65 -10.76 -21.83
CA SER A 361 -30.87 -9.33 -22.09
C SER A 361 -29.72 -8.65 -22.86
N GLY A 362 -28.63 -9.36 -23.18
CA GLY A 362 -27.44 -8.77 -23.80
C GLY A 362 -26.65 -7.82 -22.87
N ASN A 363 -27.14 -7.58 -21.65
CA ASN A 363 -26.43 -6.86 -20.60
C ASN A 363 -25.51 -7.82 -19.85
N THR A 364 -24.45 -8.29 -20.51
CA THR A 364 -23.29 -8.92 -19.84
C THR A 364 -22.22 -7.86 -19.61
N PRO A 365 -22.28 -7.02 -18.56
CA PRO A 365 -21.09 -6.31 -18.15
C PRO A 365 -20.10 -7.37 -17.64
N ASN A 366 -18.82 -7.23 -18.01
CA ASN A 366 -17.66 -8.09 -17.69
C ASN A 366 -17.49 -8.42 -16.19
N ARG A 367 -18.46 -9.07 -15.55
CA ARG A 367 -18.56 -9.19 -14.10
C ARG A 367 -17.83 -10.41 -13.59
N LYS A 368 -17.26 -10.29 -12.39
CA LYS A 368 -16.64 -11.40 -11.67
C LYS A 368 -17.42 -11.68 -10.40
N LEU A 369 -17.96 -12.89 -10.26
CA LEU A 369 -18.50 -13.37 -8.99
C LEU A 369 -17.35 -13.47 -7.98
N LEU A 370 -17.51 -12.84 -6.82
CA LEU A 370 -16.51 -12.82 -5.76
C LEU A 370 -16.86 -13.87 -4.70
N SER A 371 -18.09 -13.82 -4.17
CA SER A 371 -18.58 -14.75 -3.16
C SER A 371 -20.11 -14.81 -3.13
N ILE A 372 -20.65 -15.88 -2.54
CA ILE A 372 -22.07 -16.01 -2.18
C ILE A 372 -22.11 -16.49 -0.73
N THR A 373 -22.73 -15.72 0.14
CA THR A 373 -22.97 -16.07 1.54
C THR A 373 -24.43 -16.44 1.76
N GLU A 374 -24.82 -16.74 3.00
CA GLU A 374 -26.23 -16.92 3.32
C GLU A 374 -27.06 -15.64 3.14
N GLN A 375 -26.43 -14.46 3.23
CA GLN A 375 -27.13 -13.18 3.25
C GLN A 375 -26.83 -12.26 2.06
N ALA A 376 -25.72 -12.46 1.35
CA ALA A 376 -25.40 -11.64 0.19
C ALA A 376 -24.77 -12.40 -0.99
N ILE A 377 -24.91 -11.80 -2.18
CA ILE A 377 -24.17 -12.16 -3.39
C ILE A 377 -23.24 -11.00 -3.71
N HIS A 378 -21.94 -11.28 -3.89
CA HIS A 378 -20.92 -10.28 -4.18
C HIS A 378 -20.42 -10.39 -5.62
N TYR A 379 -20.57 -9.32 -6.39
CA TYR A 379 -19.99 -9.15 -7.72
C TYR A 379 -18.98 -8.00 -7.75
N ARG A 380 -18.07 -8.08 -8.73
CA ARG A 380 -17.34 -6.95 -9.27
C ARG A 380 -17.89 -6.59 -10.64
N ALA A 381 -18.26 -5.34 -10.85
CA ALA A 381 -18.69 -4.83 -12.15
C ALA A 381 -17.55 -4.91 -13.17
N GLY A 382 -17.91 -5.25 -14.40
CA GLY A 382 -17.03 -5.10 -15.56
C GLY A 382 -17.42 -3.95 -16.46
N LYS A 383 -16.48 -3.43 -17.26
CA LYS A 383 -16.66 -2.25 -18.13
C LYS A 383 -17.76 -2.45 -19.19
N VAL A 384 -18.53 -1.39 -19.48
CA VAL A 384 -19.63 -1.36 -20.48
C VAL A 384 -19.07 -1.08 -21.87
N ALA A 385 -19.65 -1.67 -22.92
CA ALA A 385 -19.26 -1.41 -24.30
C ALA A 385 -19.85 -0.06 -24.81
N GLY A 386 -19.02 0.80 -25.42
CA GLY A 386 -19.44 2.04 -26.09
C GLY A 386 -19.26 3.34 -25.29
N GLU A 387 -18.69 3.29 -24.09
CA GLU A 387 -18.32 4.48 -23.33
C GLU A 387 -17.07 5.13 -23.96
N LYS A 388 -17.18 6.40 -24.37
CA LYS A 388 -16.02 7.16 -24.86
C LYS A 388 -15.10 7.46 -23.67
N ILE A 389 -13.86 7.01 -23.78
CA ILE A 389 -12.82 7.30 -22.81
C ILE A 389 -11.77 8.22 -23.45
N GLN A 390 -11.32 9.19 -22.67
CA GLN A 390 -10.15 9.98 -23.00
C GLN A 390 -8.91 9.18 -22.59
N LEU A 391 -8.04 8.91 -23.55
CA LEU A 391 -6.82 8.13 -23.40
C LEU A 391 -5.61 9.03 -23.65
N THR A 392 -4.63 8.98 -22.75
CA THR A 392 -3.36 9.72 -22.94
C THR A 392 -2.22 8.77 -23.29
N ILE A 393 -1.60 8.95 -24.45
CA ILE A 393 -0.40 8.21 -24.87
C ILE A 393 0.82 9.09 -24.64
N SER A 394 1.74 8.71 -23.74
CA SER A 394 2.93 9.50 -23.41
C SER A 394 4.21 8.76 -23.75
N ILE A 395 5.12 9.41 -24.48
CA ILE A 395 6.48 8.96 -24.75
C ILE A 395 7.46 9.83 -23.97
N ASN A 396 8.05 9.24 -22.93
CA ASN A 396 8.99 9.89 -22.03
C ASN A 396 10.42 9.83 -22.56
N ASN A 397 11.27 10.74 -22.08
CA ASN A 397 12.70 10.84 -22.41
C ASN A 397 13.02 11.12 -23.89
N VAL A 398 12.16 11.90 -24.54
CA VAL A 398 12.36 12.36 -25.92
C VAL A 398 13.06 13.71 -25.86
N ALA A 399 14.36 13.77 -26.11
CA ALA A 399 15.09 15.04 -26.16
C ALA A 399 14.68 15.87 -27.40
N PRO A 400 14.83 17.21 -27.39
CA PRO A 400 14.37 18.05 -28.50
C PRO A 400 15.02 17.73 -29.86
N GLY A 401 16.24 17.18 -29.84
CA GLY A 401 16.93 16.70 -31.05
C GLY A 401 16.38 15.40 -31.62
N ASP A 402 15.79 14.55 -30.77
CA ASP A 402 15.27 13.23 -31.14
C ASP A 402 13.77 13.25 -31.42
N TYR A 403 13.05 14.25 -30.92
CA TYR A 403 11.65 14.53 -31.27
C TYR A 403 11.42 14.56 -32.79
N ARG A 404 12.39 15.08 -33.57
CA ARG A 404 12.31 15.12 -35.03
C ARG A 404 12.46 13.75 -35.70
N LYS A 405 13.13 12.79 -35.05
CA LYS A 405 13.39 11.45 -35.57
C LYS A 405 12.18 10.52 -35.36
N ILE A 406 11.60 10.54 -34.16
CA ILE A 406 10.50 9.63 -33.80
C ILE A 406 9.11 10.23 -33.94
N GLY A 407 8.99 11.57 -33.93
CA GLY A 407 7.69 12.24 -33.88
C GLY A 407 6.84 12.00 -35.13
N ALA A 408 7.44 11.98 -36.33
CA ALA A 408 6.70 11.76 -37.57
C ALA A 408 6.27 10.29 -37.81
N PRO A 409 7.12 9.27 -37.52
CA PRO A 409 6.67 7.88 -37.52
C PRO A 409 5.55 7.61 -36.49
N LEU A 410 5.68 8.12 -35.26
CA LEU A 410 4.63 7.98 -34.24
C LEU A 410 3.31 8.65 -34.64
N ASP A 411 3.36 9.84 -35.24
CA ASP A 411 2.15 10.52 -35.74
C ASP A 411 1.41 9.69 -36.78
N LYS A 412 2.15 9.01 -37.65
CA LYS A 412 1.57 8.16 -38.69
C LYS A 412 0.86 6.94 -38.09
N ILE A 413 1.49 6.30 -37.10
CA ILE A 413 0.92 5.13 -36.41
C ILE A 413 -0.32 5.53 -35.62
N VAL A 414 -0.24 6.57 -34.77
CA VAL A 414 -1.37 6.99 -33.93
C VAL A 414 -2.58 7.43 -34.76
N LYS A 415 -2.36 8.14 -35.88
CA LYS A 415 -3.46 8.49 -36.81
C LYS A 415 -4.05 7.29 -37.55
N GLY A 416 -3.30 6.19 -37.66
CA GLY A 416 -3.77 4.94 -38.26
C GLY A 416 -4.70 4.12 -37.36
N LEU A 417 -4.77 4.42 -36.05
CA LEU A 417 -5.50 3.62 -35.04
C LEU A 417 -7.02 3.91 -34.96
N ASN A 418 -7.60 4.62 -35.93
CA ASN A 418 -9.03 4.96 -35.95
C ASN A 418 -9.54 5.63 -34.64
N LEU A 419 -8.70 6.47 -34.04
CA LEU A 419 -8.97 7.22 -32.81
C LEU A 419 -9.66 8.56 -33.11
N ILE A 420 -10.38 9.11 -32.13
CA ILE A 420 -11.17 10.36 -32.25
C ILE A 420 -10.42 11.48 -31.51
N ASP A 421 -10.56 12.74 -31.96
CA ASP A 421 -10.07 13.95 -31.25
C ASP A 421 -8.63 13.87 -30.73
N ILE A 422 -7.69 13.55 -31.62
CA ILE A 422 -6.25 13.42 -31.30
C ILE A 422 -5.60 14.81 -31.14
N ASP A 423 -5.21 15.16 -29.92
CA ASP A 423 -4.36 16.31 -29.60
C ASP A 423 -2.92 15.86 -29.29
N LYS A 424 -1.92 16.67 -29.65
CA LYS A 424 -0.50 16.33 -29.49
C LYS A 424 0.27 17.49 -28.85
N THR A 425 0.95 17.21 -27.75
CA THR A 425 1.78 18.17 -27.02
C THR A 425 3.20 17.64 -26.79
N TYR A 426 4.19 18.52 -26.81
CA TYR A 426 5.57 18.17 -26.47
C TYR A 426 6.13 19.12 -25.42
N ASP A 427 6.39 18.60 -24.24
CA ASP A 427 7.02 19.31 -23.14
C ASP A 427 8.54 19.18 -23.24
N ARG A 428 9.19 20.29 -23.61
CA ARG A 428 10.65 20.37 -23.75
C ARG A 428 11.39 20.28 -22.41
N ALA A 429 10.79 20.74 -21.32
CA ALA A 429 11.43 20.74 -20.01
C ALA A 429 11.34 19.35 -19.37
N ALA A 430 10.22 18.66 -19.58
CA ALA A 430 10.00 17.29 -19.10
C ALA A 430 10.50 16.20 -20.07
N TYR A 431 11.00 16.58 -21.25
CA TYR A 431 11.36 15.66 -22.35
C TYR A 431 10.26 14.64 -22.65
N ARG A 432 9.01 15.11 -22.74
CA ARG A 432 7.84 14.24 -22.86
C ARG A 432 6.99 14.63 -24.04
N LEU A 433 6.69 13.65 -24.89
CA LEU A 433 5.74 13.75 -25.97
C LEU A 433 4.42 13.10 -25.54
N THR A 434 3.30 13.78 -25.71
CA THR A 434 1.99 13.30 -25.27
C THR A 434 0.96 13.45 -26.38
N TYR A 435 0.14 12.42 -26.57
CA TYR A 435 -1.07 12.43 -27.37
C TYR A 435 -2.27 12.23 -26.46
N THR A 436 -3.30 13.05 -26.60
CA THR A 436 -4.58 12.87 -25.91
C THR A 436 -5.61 12.53 -26.96
N VAL A 437 -6.35 11.44 -26.78
CA VAL A 437 -7.28 10.91 -27.79
C VAL A 437 -8.58 10.46 -27.14
N ASP A 438 -9.68 10.53 -27.87
CA ASP A 438 -10.95 9.92 -27.49
C ASP A 438 -11.12 8.57 -28.20
N THR A 439 -11.60 7.56 -27.47
CA THR A 439 -11.76 6.22 -28.02
C THR A 439 -12.87 5.44 -27.32
N THR A 440 -13.41 4.42 -28.01
CA THR A 440 -14.38 3.45 -27.44
C THR A 440 -13.73 2.09 -27.16
N LEU A 441 -12.47 1.92 -27.56
CA LEU A 441 -11.66 0.72 -27.33
C LEU A 441 -10.91 0.86 -26.00
N THR A 442 -10.55 -0.25 -25.36
CA THR A 442 -9.82 -0.18 -24.10
C THR A 442 -8.37 0.25 -24.32
N ALA A 443 -7.75 0.85 -23.29
CA ALA A 443 -6.33 1.16 -23.30
C ALA A 443 -5.46 -0.05 -23.70
N ILE A 444 -5.82 -1.26 -23.24
CA ILE A 444 -5.09 -2.50 -23.52
C ILE A 444 -5.20 -2.90 -25.00
N ASP A 445 -6.38 -2.75 -25.61
CA ASP A 445 -6.59 -3.08 -27.03
C ASP A 445 -5.81 -2.11 -27.92
N ILE A 446 -5.80 -0.83 -27.56
CA ILE A 446 -5.04 0.20 -28.28
C ILE A 446 -3.55 0.02 -28.07
N ASP A 447 -3.10 -0.31 -26.86
CA ASP A 447 -1.69 -0.58 -26.54
C ASP A 447 -1.15 -1.76 -27.35
N SER A 448 -1.94 -2.83 -27.46
CA SER A 448 -1.57 -4.02 -28.24
C SER A 448 -1.36 -3.70 -29.73
N GLU A 449 -2.26 -2.91 -30.33
CA GLU A 449 -2.17 -2.52 -31.74
C GLU A 449 -1.08 -1.47 -31.98
N LEU A 450 -1.01 -0.45 -31.12
CA LEU A 450 0.01 0.60 -31.15
C LEU A 450 1.41 0.01 -31.04
N TRP A 451 1.63 -0.89 -30.09
CA TRP A 451 2.92 -1.55 -29.92
C TRP A 451 3.29 -2.45 -31.08
N THR A 452 2.33 -3.19 -31.64
CA THR A 452 2.57 -4.03 -32.83
C THR A 452 3.10 -3.18 -33.99
N GLN A 453 2.54 -1.99 -34.20
CA GLN A 453 2.99 -1.08 -35.26
C GLN A 453 4.31 -0.36 -34.91
N ILE A 454 4.53 0.01 -33.63
CA ILE A 454 5.80 0.59 -33.17
C ILE A 454 6.96 -0.41 -33.34
N ALA A 455 6.76 -1.66 -32.92
CA ALA A 455 7.76 -2.72 -33.02
C ALA A 455 8.09 -3.12 -34.47
N ALA A 456 7.17 -2.85 -35.40
CA ALA A 456 7.36 -3.08 -36.83
C ALA A 456 8.10 -1.94 -37.55
N ASP A 457 8.16 -0.73 -36.98
CA ASP A 457 8.85 0.42 -37.58
C ASP A 457 10.29 0.54 -37.08
N SER A 458 11.25 0.31 -37.98
CA SER A 458 12.69 0.36 -37.65
C SER A 458 13.17 1.71 -37.11
N ASN A 459 12.45 2.81 -37.38
CA ASN A 459 12.78 4.14 -36.85
C ASN A 459 12.38 4.31 -35.37
N LEU A 460 11.55 3.40 -34.85
CA LEU A 460 11.04 3.41 -33.49
C LEU A 460 11.61 2.27 -32.63
N ASN A 461 12.66 1.58 -33.08
CA ASN A 461 13.35 0.52 -32.32
C ASN A 461 13.83 0.97 -30.93
N SER A 462 14.04 2.28 -30.76
CA SER A 462 14.43 2.89 -29.49
C SER A 462 13.23 3.22 -28.60
N VAL A 463 12.00 3.13 -29.08
CA VAL A 463 10.78 3.33 -28.27
C VAL A 463 10.39 2.00 -27.65
N VAL A 464 10.18 1.98 -26.34
CA VAL A 464 9.77 0.80 -25.58
C VAL A 464 8.51 1.08 -24.77
N GLN A 465 7.67 0.06 -24.55
CA GLN A 465 6.49 0.17 -23.68
C GLN A 465 6.86 0.46 -22.21
N ASP A 466 6.11 1.38 -21.60
CA ASP A 466 6.18 1.83 -20.20
C ASP A 466 4.79 1.57 -19.53
N GLU A 467 4.47 2.21 -18.41
CA GLU A 467 3.21 2.00 -17.67
C GLU A 467 1.94 2.21 -18.52
N THR A 468 1.07 1.20 -18.55
CA THR A 468 -0.29 1.29 -19.13
C THR A 468 -1.34 1.20 -18.03
N THR A 469 -2.15 2.24 -17.88
CA THR A 469 -3.31 2.31 -16.98
C THR A 469 -4.61 2.16 -17.75
N THR A 470 -5.74 2.29 -17.05
CA THR A 470 -7.07 2.24 -17.66
C THR A 470 -7.34 3.31 -18.71
N ASP A 471 -6.57 4.40 -18.68
CA ASP A 471 -6.77 5.67 -19.37
C ASP A 471 -5.44 6.32 -19.84
N ASN A 472 -4.27 5.72 -19.58
CA ASN A 472 -2.98 6.23 -20.05
C ASN A 472 -2.10 5.10 -20.59
N LEU A 473 -1.44 5.33 -21.73
CA LEU A 473 -0.43 4.44 -22.32
C LEU A 473 0.94 5.11 -22.25
N GLY A 474 1.86 4.51 -21.50
CA GLY A 474 3.23 4.98 -21.39
C GLY A 474 4.16 4.27 -22.37
N TYR A 475 5.09 5.03 -22.93
CA TYR A 475 6.24 4.55 -23.70
C TYR A 475 7.48 5.39 -23.34
N PHE A 476 8.66 4.90 -23.68
CA PHE A 476 9.94 5.53 -23.34
C PHE A 476 10.92 5.47 -24.51
N TYR A 477 11.64 6.56 -24.81
CA TYR A 477 12.66 6.61 -25.86
C TYR A 477 14.07 6.34 -25.33
N HIS A 478 14.78 5.40 -25.95
CA HIS A 478 16.01 4.76 -25.49
C HIS A 478 17.11 4.81 -26.56
N GLU A 479 17.91 5.89 -26.61
CA GLU A 479 19.16 5.97 -27.39
C GLU A 479 20.37 6.04 -26.44
N LYS A 480 21.33 5.10 -26.55
CA LYS A 480 22.55 5.09 -25.72
C LYS A 480 23.60 6.09 -26.26
N ARG A 481 23.97 7.09 -25.46
CA ARG A 481 25.31 7.72 -25.48
C ARG A 481 25.76 8.11 -24.07
N PRO A 482 27.00 7.81 -23.66
CA PRO A 482 27.56 8.35 -22.42
C PRO A 482 27.85 9.84 -22.59
N PRO A 483 27.34 10.74 -21.74
CA PRO A 483 27.59 12.16 -21.88
C PRO A 483 29.00 12.53 -21.38
N THR A 484 29.70 13.35 -22.15
CA THR A 484 30.98 13.94 -21.74
C THR A 484 30.74 14.98 -20.66
N ARG A 485 31.40 14.84 -19.50
CA ARG A 485 31.20 15.71 -18.34
C ARG A 485 32.51 16.05 -17.64
N ASP A 486 32.54 17.18 -16.96
CA ASP A 486 33.64 17.53 -16.07
C ASP A 486 33.38 16.90 -14.69
N VAL A 487 34.35 16.12 -14.20
CA VAL A 487 34.28 15.42 -12.91
C VAL A 487 35.36 15.95 -11.99
N VAL A 488 34.97 16.28 -10.76
CA VAL A 488 35.87 16.66 -9.67
C VAL A 488 35.89 15.53 -8.63
N ILE A 489 37.05 15.20 -8.09
CA ILE A 489 37.22 14.13 -7.11
C ILE A 489 37.99 14.69 -5.91
N HIS A 490 37.36 14.69 -4.74
CA HIS A 490 37.89 15.16 -3.47
C HIS A 490 38.32 13.96 -2.62
N ILE A 491 39.58 13.94 -2.19
CA ILE A 491 40.10 12.94 -1.25
C ILE A 491 40.59 13.69 -0.02
N ARG A 492 39.79 13.65 1.05
CA ARG A 492 40.00 14.38 2.30
C ARG A 492 40.69 13.53 3.36
N ALA A 493 41.21 14.19 4.39
CA ALA A 493 41.96 13.57 5.50
C ALA A 493 43.21 12.78 5.02
N LEU A 494 43.75 13.14 3.85
CA LEU A 494 44.92 12.51 3.28
C LEU A 494 46.18 13.22 3.79
N SER A 495 46.82 12.64 4.80
CA SER A 495 48.04 13.20 5.40
C SER A 495 49.18 13.32 4.37
N PRO A 496 50.17 14.22 4.58
CA PRO A 496 51.31 14.33 3.66
C PRO A 496 52.08 13.01 3.46
N SER A 497 52.16 12.17 4.51
CA SER A 497 52.75 10.82 4.44
C SER A 497 51.92 9.85 3.60
N ASP A 498 50.59 9.91 3.71
CA ASP A 498 49.68 9.04 2.96
C ASP A 498 49.53 9.50 1.51
N TYR A 499 49.59 10.80 1.23
CA TYR A 499 49.62 11.34 -0.13
C TYR A 499 50.80 10.80 -0.94
N GLY A 500 51.97 10.63 -0.30
CA GLY A 500 53.15 10.03 -0.90
C GLY A 500 52.96 8.58 -1.35
N SER A 501 51.98 7.84 -0.84
CA SER A 501 51.70 6.46 -1.24
C SER A 501 50.33 6.35 -1.91
N ALA A 502 49.26 6.45 -1.12
CA ALA A 502 47.87 6.38 -1.56
C ALA A 502 47.54 7.46 -2.60
N GLY A 503 47.95 8.71 -2.37
CA GLY A 503 47.66 9.83 -3.29
C GLY A 503 48.23 9.61 -4.70
N ARG A 504 49.47 9.13 -4.80
CA ARG A 504 50.09 8.81 -6.10
C ARG A 504 49.42 7.63 -6.80
N SER A 505 48.99 6.62 -6.04
CA SER A 505 48.26 5.47 -6.59
C SER A 505 46.89 5.89 -7.16
N LEU A 506 46.12 6.67 -6.41
CA LEU A 506 44.80 7.19 -6.84
C LEU A 506 44.87 7.96 -8.17
N VAL A 507 45.87 8.84 -8.31
CA VAL A 507 46.11 9.58 -9.54
C VAL A 507 46.42 8.64 -10.71
N ALA A 508 47.28 7.65 -10.50
CA ALA A 508 47.68 6.71 -11.54
C ALA A 508 46.51 5.86 -12.05
N ILE A 509 45.64 5.41 -11.12
CA ILE A 509 44.44 4.63 -11.44
C ILE A 509 43.49 5.47 -12.30
N ILE A 510 43.14 6.68 -11.84
CA ILE A 510 42.18 7.54 -12.55
C ILE A 510 42.72 7.96 -13.92
N LYS A 511 44.02 8.23 -14.03
CA LYS A 511 44.68 8.54 -15.30
C LYS A 511 44.65 7.37 -16.29
N GLY A 512 44.63 6.13 -15.80
CA GLY A 512 44.62 4.92 -16.62
C GLY A 512 43.23 4.51 -17.13
N LEU A 513 42.16 5.20 -16.73
CA LEU A 513 40.80 4.85 -17.11
C LEU A 513 40.45 5.24 -18.54
N SER A 514 39.72 4.36 -19.22
CA SER A 514 39.19 4.63 -20.55
C SER A 514 38.14 5.75 -20.47
N GLY A 515 38.22 6.72 -21.38
CA GLY A 515 37.31 7.88 -21.40
C GLY A 515 37.67 9.00 -20.43
N VAL A 516 38.74 8.89 -19.62
CA VAL A 516 39.25 10.00 -18.80
C VAL A 516 40.28 10.81 -19.59
N SER A 517 40.08 12.12 -19.66
CA SER A 517 40.99 13.08 -20.30
C SER A 517 41.16 14.35 -19.45
N GLN A 518 42.17 15.17 -19.74
CA GLN A 518 42.40 16.46 -19.07
C GLN A 518 42.53 16.39 -17.52
N LEU A 519 43.03 15.27 -16.98
CA LEU A 519 43.23 15.10 -15.54
C LEU A 519 44.24 16.12 -14.97
N LYS A 520 43.80 16.93 -14.02
CA LYS A 520 44.60 17.87 -13.22
C LYS A 520 44.49 17.50 -11.75
N GLN A 521 45.59 17.64 -11.01
CA GLN A 521 45.64 17.36 -9.57
C GLN A 521 46.10 18.58 -8.79
N THR A 522 45.51 18.78 -7.61
CA THR A 522 45.93 19.79 -6.63
C THR A 522 45.89 19.15 -5.24
N TYR A 523 46.99 19.24 -4.49
CA TYR A 523 47.04 18.77 -3.10
C TYR A 523 47.33 19.94 -2.17
N SER A 524 46.55 20.05 -1.09
CA SER A 524 46.75 21.00 -0.01
C SER A 524 47.25 20.26 1.23
N GLU A 525 48.48 20.54 1.67
CA GLU A 525 49.05 19.96 2.89
C GLU A 525 48.34 20.48 4.15
N SER A 526 47.87 21.73 4.16
CA SER A 526 47.14 22.32 5.29
C SER A 526 45.74 21.73 5.45
N ASP A 527 45.05 21.52 4.33
CA ASP A 527 43.67 21.00 4.32
C ASP A 527 43.62 19.47 4.19
N GLN A 528 44.79 18.84 4.07
CA GLN A 528 44.97 17.38 3.86
C GLN A 528 44.00 16.85 2.80
N THR A 529 43.88 17.58 1.69
CA THR A 529 42.88 17.31 0.65
C THR A 529 43.54 17.26 -0.71
N LEU A 530 43.36 16.14 -1.42
CA LEU A 530 43.71 15.97 -2.82
C LEU A 530 42.45 16.17 -3.68
N VAL A 531 42.52 17.11 -4.63
CA VAL A 531 41.46 17.37 -5.60
C VAL A 531 41.93 16.99 -6.99
N LEU A 532 41.19 16.11 -7.67
CA LEU A 532 41.44 15.69 -9.04
C LEU A 532 40.30 16.21 -9.93
N ARG A 533 40.63 16.85 -11.05
CA ARG A 533 39.65 17.35 -12.03
C ARG A 533 39.91 16.72 -13.37
N CYS A 534 38.92 16.11 -14.00
CA CYS A 534 39.08 15.49 -15.31
C CYS A 534 37.81 15.62 -16.15
N ARG A 535 37.95 15.40 -17.45
CA ARG A 535 36.85 15.27 -18.39
C ARG A 535 36.61 13.79 -18.65
N LEU A 536 35.39 13.32 -18.38
CA LEU A 536 35.00 11.92 -18.45
C LEU A 536 33.98 11.68 -19.57
N GLU A 537 34.31 10.74 -20.46
CA GLU A 537 33.44 10.18 -21.48
C GLU A 537 32.94 8.80 -21.03
N ALA A 538 31.98 8.80 -20.09
CA ALA A 538 31.36 7.59 -19.56
C ALA A 538 29.90 7.83 -19.16
N GLU A 539 29.14 6.74 -19.00
CA GLU A 539 27.70 6.81 -18.72
C GLU A 539 27.43 7.54 -17.40
N ASN A 540 28.37 7.53 -16.45
CA ASN A 540 28.37 8.34 -15.23
C ASN A 540 29.73 8.35 -14.52
N ALA A 541 29.91 9.31 -13.59
CA ALA A 541 31.15 9.47 -12.82
C ALA A 541 31.49 8.26 -11.92
N TYR A 542 30.52 7.40 -11.64
CA TYR A 542 30.68 6.16 -10.87
C TYR A 542 31.51 5.11 -11.60
N TYR A 543 31.75 5.30 -12.91
CA TYR A 543 32.78 4.54 -13.62
C TYR A 543 34.16 4.69 -12.97
N ILE A 544 34.45 5.87 -12.39
CA ILE A 544 35.68 6.13 -11.66
C ILE A 544 35.64 5.44 -10.28
N ASP A 545 34.50 5.47 -9.61
CA ASP A 545 34.28 4.80 -8.33
C ASP A 545 34.50 3.28 -8.43
N ASP A 546 33.87 2.62 -9.41
CA ASP A 546 34.01 1.18 -9.69
C ASP A 546 35.50 0.80 -9.86
N ALA A 547 36.28 1.66 -10.52
CA ALA A 547 37.71 1.41 -10.74
C ALA A 547 38.57 1.64 -9.49
N LEU A 548 38.24 2.64 -8.67
CA LEU A 548 38.93 2.90 -7.41
C LEU A 548 38.74 1.73 -6.43
N TRP A 549 37.52 1.19 -6.31
CA TRP A 549 37.26 0.04 -5.44
C TRP A 549 37.92 -1.24 -5.94
N ALA A 550 37.96 -1.48 -7.24
CA ALA A 550 38.71 -2.60 -7.82
C ALA A 550 40.23 -2.50 -7.55
N ALA A 551 40.75 -1.29 -7.35
CA ALA A 551 42.14 -1.05 -6.99
C ALA A 551 42.38 -1.19 -5.47
N VAL A 552 41.43 -0.81 -4.62
CA VAL A 552 41.52 -0.99 -3.15
C VAL A 552 41.72 -2.47 -2.77
N GLU A 553 41.11 -3.40 -3.51
CA GLU A 553 41.29 -4.85 -3.30
C GLU A 553 42.73 -5.34 -3.58
N LYS A 554 43.51 -4.57 -4.36
CA LYS A 554 44.82 -4.99 -4.90
C LYS A 554 45.98 -4.14 -4.39
N ASP A 555 45.73 -2.90 -3.99
CA ASP A 555 46.73 -1.96 -3.52
C ASP A 555 46.60 -1.73 -2.00
N PRO A 556 47.53 -2.27 -1.18
CA PRO A 556 47.54 -2.08 0.26
C PRO A 556 47.64 -0.61 0.70
N ALA A 557 48.13 0.30 -0.16
CA ALA A 557 48.20 1.73 0.15
C ALA A 557 46.81 2.37 0.22
N LEU A 558 45.78 1.78 -0.40
CA LEU A 558 44.43 2.31 -0.45
C LEU A 558 43.49 1.71 0.61
N LYS A 559 43.99 0.84 1.49
CA LYS A 559 43.18 0.10 2.50
C LYS A 559 42.39 0.97 3.47
N ASN A 560 42.78 2.24 3.62
CA ASN A 560 42.15 3.22 4.52
C ASN A 560 41.25 4.22 3.78
N LEU A 561 41.05 4.03 2.46
CA LEU A 561 40.15 4.84 1.66
C LEU A 561 38.70 4.47 1.96
N ALA A 562 37.89 5.47 2.30
CA ALA A 562 36.47 5.36 2.55
C ALA A 562 35.71 6.29 1.60
N LEU A 563 34.50 5.88 1.20
CA LEU A 563 33.62 6.70 0.38
C LEU A 563 33.03 7.85 1.20
N GLY A 564 32.99 9.05 0.63
CA GLY A 564 32.26 10.22 1.11
C GLY A 564 31.00 10.47 0.29
N GLU A 565 30.66 11.74 0.05
CA GLU A 565 29.56 12.08 -0.85
C GLU A 565 29.89 11.77 -2.32
N LEU A 566 28.88 11.40 -3.11
CA LEU A 566 29.02 11.19 -4.54
C LEU A 566 27.92 12.00 -5.23
N ASP A 567 28.27 12.73 -6.28
CA ASP A 567 27.39 13.51 -7.15
C ASP A 567 27.71 13.13 -8.61
N ASP A 568 26.82 13.47 -9.55
CA ASP A 568 26.94 13.07 -10.95
C ASP A 568 28.19 13.62 -11.66
N ASN A 569 28.82 14.64 -11.06
CA ASN A 569 30.04 15.32 -11.49
C ASN A 569 31.07 15.55 -10.34
N GLU A 570 30.81 15.13 -9.11
CA GLU A 570 31.71 15.37 -7.97
C GLU A 570 31.78 14.13 -7.09
N LEU A 571 32.97 13.56 -6.85
CA LEU A 571 33.15 12.36 -6.05
C LEU A 571 33.98 12.71 -4.82
N GLU A 572 33.57 12.29 -3.63
CA GLU A 572 34.28 12.58 -2.40
C GLU A 572 34.66 11.27 -1.68
N TYR A 573 35.87 11.26 -1.14
CA TYR A 573 36.48 10.15 -0.43
C TYR A 573 37.22 10.67 0.81
N PHE A 574 37.32 9.86 1.84
CA PHE A 574 38.04 10.14 3.09
C PHE A 574 39.13 9.09 3.32
N PHE A 575 40.30 9.51 3.79
CA PHE A 575 41.38 8.59 4.16
C PHE A 575 41.49 8.56 5.69
N SER A 576 40.93 7.54 6.35
CA SER A 576 40.86 7.49 7.83
C SER A 576 41.68 6.34 8.42
N GLY A 577 42.57 6.69 9.36
CA GLY A 577 43.22 5.73 10.25
C GLY A 577 42.39 5.55 11.53
N GLY A 578 41.60 4.48 11.61
CA GLY A 578 40.91 4.07 12.84
C GLY A 578 39.50 4.64 13.03
N ALA A 579 38.63 3.83 13.62
CA ALA A 579 37.19 4.06 13.75
C ALA A 579 36.81 5.28 14.63
N ALA A 580 36.07 6.24 14.07
CA ALA A 580 34.97 7.02 14.67
C ALA A 580 34.68 8.28 13.82
N ASP A 581 33.62 8.22 13.02
CA ASP A 581 32.70 9.32 12.60
C ASP A 581 32.08 8.94 11.25
N ARG A 582 30.85 8.40 11.29
CA ARG A 582 30.08 8.07 10.08
C ARG A 582 28.78 8.85 10.07
N GLY A 583 28.86 10.09 9.60
CA GLY A 583 27.72 10.88 9.14
C GLY A 583 27.73 11.04 7.61
N GLY A 584 28.09 9.99 6.87
CA GLY A 584 28.17 10.02 5.40
C GLY A 584 26.95 9.38 4.73
N ASP A 585 26.59 9.88 3.55
CA ASP A 585 25.52 9.34 2.70
C ASP A 585 25.74 7.84 2.39
N LEU A 586 24.73 7.03 2.67
CA LEU A 586 24.71 5.57 2.52
C LEU A 586 24.03 5.19 1.20
N VAL A 587 24.60 4.22 0.48
CA VAL A 587 24.14 3.83 -0.86
C VAL A 587 23.44 2.46 -0.85
N ILE A 588 22.27 2.38 -1.47
CA ILE A 588 21.50 1.13 -1.62
C ILE A 588 21.23 0.89 -3.10
N GLN A 589 21.51 -0.32 -3.59
CA GLN A 589 21.28 -0.71 -4.99
C GLN A 589 20.20 -1.78 -5.07
N MET A 590 19.13 -1.54 -5.83
CA MET A 590 18.12 -2.53 -6.19
C MET A 590 18.31 -2.96 -7.65
N ARG A 591 18.93 -4.11 -7.87
CA ARG A 591 19.28 -4.67 -9.19
C ARG A 591 18.13 -5.47 -9.80
N ARG A 592 18.22 -5.77 -11.09
CA ARG A 592 17.18 -6.47 -11.88
C ARG A 592 15.82 -5.77 -11.92
N VAL A 593 15.83 -4.48 -11.66
CA VAL A 593 14.68 -3.60 -11.85
C VAL A 593 14.67 -3.23 -13.32
N ASN A 594 13.65 -3.65 -14.07
CA ASN A 594 13.51 -3.25 -15.47
C ASN A 594 12.83 -1.87 -15.56
N GLY A 595 12.76 -1.28 -16.76
CA GLY A 595 12.17 0.06 -16.93
C GLY A 595 10.70 0.15 -16.51
N GLN A 596 9.92 -0.92 -16.74
CA GLN A 596 8.50 -1.01 -16.38
C GLN A 596 8.28 -1.13 -14.86
N ASP A 597 9.27 -1.61 -14.12
CA ASP A 597 9.23 -1.84 -12.68
C ASP A 597 9.86 -0.70 -11.88
N TYR A 598 10.69 0.12 -12.52
CA TYR A 598 11.50 1.13 -11.85
C TYR A 598 10.66 2.09 -11.02
N LYS A 599 9.60 2.65 -11.58
CA LYS A 599 8.84 3.73 -10.95
C LYS A 599 8.10 3.25 -9.70
N GLU A 600 7.44 2.11 -9.78
CA GLU A 600 6.78 1.45 -8.65
C GLU A 600 7.78 1.08 -7.54
N ILE A 601 8.88 0.42 -7.90
CA ILE A 601 9.92 -0.02 -6.94
C ILE A 601 10.64 1.15 -6.29
N SER A 602 10.96 2.17 -7.07
CA SER A 602 11.73 3.32 -6.60
C SER A 602 10.92 4.19 -5.64
N THR A 603 9.65 4.41 -5.95
CA THR A 603 8.73 5.16 -5.10
C THR A 603 8.45 4.41 -3.80
N GLU A 604 8.12 3.12 -3.90
CA GLU A 604 7.73 2.32 -2.74
C GLU A 604 8.91 2.05 -1.81
N LEU A 605 10.12 1.81 -2.34
CA LEU A 605 11.30 1.62 -1.50
C LEU A 605 11.78 2.93 -0.87
N ALA A 606 11.65 4.07 -1.56
CA ALA A 606 11.98 5.37 -0.98
C ALA A 606 11.05 5.73 0.18
N ASP A 607 9.74 5.45 0.04
CA ASP A 607 8.76 5.64 1.10
C ASP A 607 9.01 4.69 2.30
N LEU A 608 9.33 3.41 2.02
CA LEU A 608 9.75 2.48 3.07
C LEU A 608 11.01 2.95 3.81
N LEU A 609 12.03 3.42 3.08
CA LEU A 609 13.26 3.95 3.65
C LEU A 609 13.01 5.20 4.49
N GLY A 610 12.14 6.11 4.04
CA GLY A 610 11.76 7.31 4.78
C GLY A 610 11.02 7.03 6.09
N LYS A 611 10.40 5.86 6.23
CA LYS A 611 9.71 5.41 7.46
C LYS A 611 10.65 4.75 8.47
N ILE A 612 11.91 4.45 8.12
CA ILE A 612 12.89 3.86 9.03
C ILE A 612 13.47 4.95 9.95
N THR A 613 13.42 4.72 11.26
CA THR A 613 13.95 5.64 12.27
C THR A 613 15.45 5.89 12.04
N GLY A 614 15.83 7.16 11.95
CA GLY A 614 17.21 7.59 11.71
C GLY A 614 17.57 7.78 10.24
N VAL A 615 16.69 7.47 9.29
CA VAL A 615 16.89 7.75 7.85
C VAL A 615 16.42 9.16 7.48
N ARG A 616 17.26 9.89 6.74
CA ARG A 616 17.01 11.25 6.22
C ARG A 616 17.48 11.37 4.77
N ASN A 617 16.99 12.38 4.05
CA ASN A 617 17.49 12.76 2.72
C ASN A 617 17.53 11.62 1.67
N VAL A 618 16.50 10.77 1.64
CA VAL A 618 16.38 9.68 0.65
C VAL A 618 16.21 10.25 -0.76
N ARG A 619 17.17 9.97 -1.64
CA ARG A 619 17.15 10.30 -3.08
C ARG A 619 17.43 9.03 -3.88
N TYR A 620 16.96 8.94 -5.11
CA TYR A 620 17.25 7.77 -5.95
C TYR A 620 17.36 8.12 -7.43
N ARG A 621 18.07 7.26 -8.17
CA ARG A 621 18.19 7.32 -9.63
C ARG A 621 18.21 5.92 -10.24
N TYR A 622 17.79 5.79 -11.49
CA TYR A 622 17.83 4.52 -12.22
C TYR A 622 19.04 4.44 -13.15
N ALA A 623 19.88 3.42 -12.96
CA ALA A 623 20.93 3.01 -13.88
C ALA A 623 20.36 1.95 -14.84
N LEU A 624 19.85 2.43 -15.98
CA LEU A 624 19.12 1.66 -16.98
C LEU A 624 19.95 0.54 -17.63
N ASP A 625 21.24 0.80 -17.88
CA ASP A 625 22.23 -0.15 -18.42
C ASP A 625 22.47 -1.34 -17.48
N LYS A 626 22.50 -1.07 -16.16
CA LYS A 626 22.67 -2.09 -15.11
C LYS A 626 21.33 -2.65 -14.61
N LYS A 627 20.18 -2.19 -15.13
CA LYS A 627 18.84 -2.51 -14.61
C LYS A 627 18.78 -2.37 -13.09
N THR A 628 19.28 -1.24 -12.57
CA THR A 628 19.54 -1.05 -11.13
C THR A 628 19.07 0.31 -10.66
N VAL A 629 18.25 0.36 -9.61
CA VAL A 629 17.90 1.60 -8.90
C VAL A 629 18.91 1.84 -7.80
N ILE A 630 19.43 3.06 -7.70
CA ILE A 630 20.46 3.44 -6.73
C ILE A 630 19.84 4.51 -5.84
N PHE A 631 19.71 4.20 -4.54
CA PHE A 631 19.23 5.10 -3.50
C PHE A 631 20.41 5.63 -2.70
N ARG A 632 20.32 6.90 -2.30
CA ARG A 632 21.20 7.56 -1.33
C ARG A 632 20.37 8.09 -0.19
N LEU A 633 20.88 7.96 1.02
CA LEU A 633 20.23 8.46 2.22
C LEU A 633 21.25 8.73 3.31
N GLN A 634 20.91 9.59 4.25
CA GLN A 634 21.66 9.78 5.48
C GLN A 634 21.07 8.89 6.57
N TYR A 635 21.92 8.21 7.34
CA TYR A 635 21.48 7.34 8.42
C TYR A 635 22.21 7.68 9.72
N GLU A 636 21.44 8.14 10.71
CA GLU A 636 21.93 8.57 12.03
C GLU A 636 21.78 7.47 13.12
N GLY A 637 21.48 6.23 12.73
CA GLY A 637 21.32 5.10 13.66
C GLY A 637 22.61 4.30 13.90
N ASP A 638 22.53 3.30 14.78
CA ASP A 638 23.66 2.48 15.24
C ASP A 638 24.19 1.48 14.17
N GLY A 639 24.70 2.00 13.06
CA GLY A 639 25.40 1.24 12.02
C GLY A 639 24.51 0.63 10.93
N ILE A 640 25.14 0.36 9.78
CA ILE A 640 24.49 -0.09 8.53
C ILE A 640 23.68 -1.39 8.67
N PHE A 641 24.04 -2.26 9.61
CA PHE A 641 23.33 -3.52 9.84
C PHE A 641 21.92 -3.32 10.42
N ASN A 642 21.73 -2.30 11.26
CA ASN A 642 20.42 -1.98 11.83
C ASN A 642 19.49 -1.37 10.77
N LEU A 643 20.04 -0.55 9.88
CA LEU A 643 19.34 -0.05 8.71
C LEU A 643 18.93 -1.19 7.77
N ASP A 644 19.85 -2.12 7.49
CA ASP A 644 19.63 -3.26 6.61
C ASP A 644 18.53 -4.20 7.12
N ASP A 645 18.52 -4.49 8.43
CA ASP A 645 17.49 -5.31 9.07
C ASP A 645 16.12 -4.61 9.10
N ALA A 646 16.08 -3.31 9.42
CA ALA A 646 14.86 -2.52 9.35
C ALA A 646 14.27 -2.47 7.93
N MET A 647 15.14 -2.35 6.92
CA MET A 647 14.71 -2.32 5.52
C MET A 647 14.19 -3.69 5.06
N GLN A 648 14.85 -4.80 5.42
CA GLN A 648 14.34 -6.14 5.10
C GLN A 648 12.98 -6.40 5.76
N ARG A 649 12.79 -6.01 7.02
CA ARG A 649 11.49 -6.09 7.71
C ARG A 649 10.42 -5.24 7.04
N ALA A 650 10.77 -4.06 6.55
CA ALA A 650 9.86 -3.19 5.82
C ALA A 650 9.47 -3.79 4.45
N MET A 651 10.44 -4.32 3.71
CA MET A 651 10.23 -4.93 2.39
C MET A 651 9.39 -6.22 2.46
N VAL A 652 9.56 -7.06 3.49
CA VAL A 652 8.78 -8.30 3.65
C VAL A 652 7.29 -8.03 3.85
N LYS A 653 6.94 -6.91 4.48
CA LYS A 653 5.54 -6.49 4.68
C LYS A 653 4.91 -5.91 3.41
N ASN A 654 5.74 -5.60 2.41
CA ASN A 654 5.30 -5.00 1.16
C ASN A 654 5.14 -6.08 0.07
N PRO A 655 3.95 -6.27 -0.51
CA PRO A 655 3.72 -7.26 -1.56
C PRO A 655 4.65 -7.10 -2.77
N LEU A 656 5.05 -5.85 -3.09
CA LEU A 656 5.95 -5.54 -4.21
C LEU A 656 7.35 -6.12 -3.99
N PHE A 657 7.86 -6.05 -2.76
CA PHE A 657 9.21 -6.52 -2.44
C PHE A 657 9.27 -7.95 -1.91
N LYS A 658 8.15 -8.67 -1.94
CA LYS A 658 8.00 -10.04 -1.44
C LYS A 658 9.01 -11.05 -2.02
N HIS A 659 9.48 -10.80 -3.24
CA HIS A 659 10.42 -11.66 -3.95
C HIS A 659 11.80 -11.02 -4.11
N VAL A 660 12.05 -9.86 -3.50
CA VAL A 660 13.37 -9.23 -3.46
C VAL A 660 14.34 -10.11 -2.68
N SER A 661 15.49 -10.39 -3.29
CA SER A 661 16.57 -11.17 -2.67
C SER A 661 17.76 -10.28 -2.39
N LYS A 662 18.47 -10.52 -1.29
CA LYS A 662 19.69 -9.77 -0.97
C LYS A 662 20.86 -10.21 -1.84
N GLY A 663 21.57 -9.24 -2.42
CA GLY A 663 22.79 -9.42 -3.21
C GLY A 663 24.04 -9.55 -2.33
N ARG A 664 25.21 -9.64 -2.97
CA ARG A 664 26.51 -9.63 -2.27
C ARG A 664 26.75 -8.24 -1.67
N GLU A 665 26.97 -8.17 -0.36
CA GLU A 665 27.31 -6.92 0.34
C GLU A 665 28.72 -6.43 -0.05
N GLN A 666 28.89 -5.11 -0.16
CA GLN A 666 30.18 -4.42 -0.28
C GLN A 666 30.21 -3.27 0.74
N LEU A 667 31.39 -2.88 1.24
CA LEU A 667 31.51 -1.92 2.34
C LEU A 667 30.73 -0.62 2.05
N GLY A 668 29.74 -0.30 2.89
CA GLY A 668 28.91 0.91 2.77
C GLY A 668 27.78 0.84 1.74
N HIS A 669 27.64 -0.29 1.03
CA HIS A 669 26.71 -0.48 -0.08
C HIS A 669 25.80 -1.68 0.19
N LEU A 670 24.50 -1.43 0.34
CA LEU A 670 23.51 -2.51 0.45
C LEU A 670 22.98 -2.88 -0.93
N VAL A 671 23.10 -4.15 -1.31
CA VAL A 671 22.66 -4.63 -2.62
C VAL A 671 21.48 -5.57 -2.47
N TYR A 672 20.44 -5.30 -3.23
CA TYR A 672 19.21 -6.07 -3.35
C TYR A 672 18.93 -6.38 -4.81
N VAL A 673 18.17 -7.43 -5.08
CA VAL A 673 17.85 -7.93 -6.41
C VAL A 673 16.37 -8.16 -6.46
N PHE A 674 15.68 -7.41 -7.32
CA PHE A 674 14.25 -7.47 -7.51
C PHE A 674 13.83 -8.63 -8.42
N HIS A 675 12.69 -9.24 -8.11
CA HIS A 675 12.06 -10.27 -8.92
C HIS A 675 10.53 -10.05 -8.88
N ARG A 676 9.85 -10.00 -10.04
CA ARG A 676 8.37 -9.86 -10.12
C ARG A 676 7.62 -11.11 -9.63
N SER A 677 8.26 -12.27 -9.73
CA SER A 677 7.72 -13.58 -9.39
C SER A 677 8.83 -14.43 -8.77
N ALA A 678 8.48 -15.56 -8.17
CA ALA A 678 9.48 -16.52 -7.73
C ALA A 678 10.40 -16.85 -8.93
N PRO A 679 11.72 -16.70 -8.80
CA PRO A 679 12.64 -16.81 -9.93
C PRO A 679 12.44 -18.16 -10.64
N THR A 680 12.11 -18.12 -11.93
CA THR A 680 11.92 -19.31 -12.76
C THR A 680 13.29 -19.82 -13.21
N ILE A 681 13.53 -21.11 -13.02
CA ILE A 681 14.76 -21.79 -13.42
C ILE A 681 14.79 -21.86 -14.95
N GLN A 682 15.72 -21.14 -15.57
CA GLN A 682 16.22 -21.47 -16.91
C GLN A 682 17.55 -22.18 -16.71
N SER A 683 17.54 -23.49 -16.93
CA SER A 683 18.73 -24.32 -17.05
C SER A 683 19.35 -24.08 -18.42
N GLU A 684 20.57 -23.55 -18.44
CA GLU A 684 21.47 -23.81 -19.56
C GLU A 684 21.71 -25.32 -19.62
N THR A 685 21.50 -25.86 -20.82
CA THR A 685 21.55 -27.26 -21.19
C THR A 685 22.87 -27.92 -20.82
N THR A 686 22.82 -28.99 -20.03
CA THR A 686 23.57 -30.23 -20.29
C THR A 686 22.73 -31.40 -19.81
N ASP A 687 22.74 -32.45 -20.61
CA ASP A 687 21.97 -33.67 -20.48
C ASP A 687 22.10 -34.31 -19.10
N ASP A 688 20.97 -34.73 -18.52
CA ASP A 688 20.82 -36.06 -17.89
C ASP A 688 19.42 -36.18 -17.25
N GLU A 689 18.52 -36.84 -17.97
CA GLU A 689 17.35 -37.50 -17.39
C GLU A 689 17.83 -38.61 -16.44
N ASN A 690 17.36 -38.56 -15.19
CA ASN A 690 17.46 -39.55 -14.09
C ASN A 690 18.44 -39.21 -12.94
N ASN A 691 17.99 -38.41 -11.96
CA ASN A 691 18.31 -38.71 -10.56
C ASN A 691 17.47 -37.93 -9.54
N THR A 692 16.46 -38.57 -8.95
CA THR A 692 15.98 -38.17 -7.61
C THR A 692 16.89 -38.86 -6.58
N THR A 693 18.14 -38.43 -6.47
CA THR A 693 19.12 -39.08 -5.58
C THR A 693 18.82 -38.73 -4.13
N THR A 694 18.32 -39.69 -3.37
CA THR A 694 18.25 -39.64 -1.90
C THR A 694 19.63 -40.00 -1.33
N LEU A 695 20.03 -39.40 -0.20
CA LEU A 695 21.28 -39.74 0.50
C LEU A 695 21.40 -41.25 0.73
N SER A 696 22.54 -41.84 0.35
CA SER A 696 22.82 -43.27 0.47
C SER A 696 23.11 -43.67 1.92
N ALA A 697 23.08 -44.98 2.22
CA ALA A 697 23.42 -45.47 3.56
C ALA A 697 24.85 -45.12 4.01
N SER A 698 25.80 -45.04 3.06
CA SER A 698 27.16 -44.59 3.34
C SER A 698 27.25 -43.10 3.65
N ASP A 699 26.43 -42.27 2.99
CA ASP A 699 26.40 -40.83 3.24
C ASP A 699 25.83 -40.54 4.64
N LEU A 700 24.79 -41.27 5.06
CA LEU A 700 24.22 -41.13 6.40
C LEU A 700 25.24 -41.46 7.50
N LYS A 701 26.04 -42.50 7.32
CA LYS A 701 27.10 -42.87 8.27
C LYS A 701 28.16 -41.78 8.44
N ALA A 702 28.49 -41.04 7.37
CA ALA A 702 29.42 -39.92 7.45
C ALA A 702 28.82 -38.70 8.17
N LEU A 703 27.49 -38.54 8.12
CA LEU A 703 26.77 -37.47 8.82
C LEU A 703 26.54 -37.78 10.30
N ASP A 704 26.45 -39.05 10.70
CA ASP A 704 26.28 -39.44 12.11
C ASP A 704 27.43 -38.93 13.00
N ASP A 705 28.68 -38.99 12.52
CA ASP A 705 29.86 -38.48 13.22
C ASP A 705 29.89 -36.94 13.40
N ILE A 706 29.01 -36.23 12.68
CA ILE A 706 28.91 -34.76 12.70
C ILE A 706 27.86 -34.29 13.71
N VAL A 707 26.80 -35.08 13.90
CA VAL A 707 25.70 -34.77 14.84
C VAL A 707 26.09 -35.23 16.24
N VAL A 708 25.70 -34.47 17.25
CA VAL A 708 26.02 -34.76 18.65
C VAL A 708 24.79 -34.65 19.54
N TYR A 709 24.76 -35.47 20.58
CA TYR A 709 23.83 -35.35 21.69
C TYR A 709 24.38 -34.34 22.71
N LEU A 710 23.52 -33.45 23.20
CA LEU A 710 23.84 -32.47 24.23
C LEU A 710 23.06 -32.75 25.50
N GLU A 711 23.75 -32.77 26.63
CA GLU A 711 23.17 -32.72 27.97
C GLU A 711 23.75 -31.49 28.70
N VAL A 712 22.87 -30.61 29.15
CA VAL A 712 23.25 -29.39 29.85
C VAL A 712 22.67 -29.42 31.25
N ARG A 713 23.51 -29.13 32.23
CA ARG A 713 23.11 -28.92 33.63
C ARG A 713 23.13 -27.44 33.92
N HIS A 714 22.02 -26.92 34.41
CA HIS A 714 21.87 -25.52 34.78
C HIS A 714 22.23 -25.29 36.25
N LYS A 715 22.48 -24.02 36.61
CA LYS A 715 22.88 -23.67 37.98
C LYS A 715 21.77 -23.88 39.02
N ASP A 716 20.51 -23.83 38.57
CA ASP A 716 19.31 -24.04 39.39
C ASP A 716 18.96 -25.52 39.62
N GLY A 717 19.81 -26.45 39.16
CA GLY A 717 19.62 -27.89 39.31
C GLY A 717 18.77 -28.54 38.21
N ARG A 718 18.22 -27.77 37.27
CA ARG A 718 17.50 -28.32 36.11
C ARG A 718 18.47 -28.85 35.04
N GLY A 719 18.03 -29.87 34.32
CA GLY A 719 18.74 -30.41 33.15
C GLY A 719 17.97 -30.15 31.86
N SER A 720 18.67 -29.89 30.77
CA SER A 720 18.12 -29.86 29.41
C SER A 720 18.93 -30.78 28.50
N CYS A 721 18.28 -31.27 27.45
CA CYS A 721 18.91 -32.15 26.48
C CYS A 721 18.42 -31.83 25.08
N GLY A 722 19.27 -32.08 24.09
CA GLY A 722 18.99 -31.75 22.70
C GLY A 722 20.07 -32.22 21.76
N SER A 723 20.07 -31.67 20.56
CA SER A 723 21.00 -32.01 19.50
C SER A 723 21.89 -30.82 19.15
N GLY A 724 23.02 -31.10 18.53
CA GLY A 724 23.87 -30.11 17.90
C GLY A 724 24.66 -30.74 16.77
N PHE A 725 25.43 -29.95 16.04
CA PHE A 725 26.31 -30.47 15.01
C PHE A 725 27.63 -29.72 14.96
N ILE A 726 28.69 -30.44 14.63
CA ILE A 726 30.06 -29.92 14.63
C ILE A 726 30.26 -29.07 13.38
N VAL A 727 30.71 -27.82 13.55
CA VAL A 727 30.91 -26.84 12.46
C VAL A 727 32.38 -26.52 12.19
N SER A 728 33.31 -27.10 12.94
CA SER A 728 34.74 -26.96 12.69
C SER A 728 35.53 -28.17 13.19
N ASN A 729 36.70 -28.41 12.61
CA ASN A 729 37.62 -29.47 13.03
C ASN A 729 38.18 -29.30 14.46
N ARG A 730 38.02 -28.11 15.04
CA ARG A 730 38.38 -27.78 16.43
C ARG A 730 37.25 -28.09 17.43
N GLY A 731 36.14 -28.67 16.96
CA GLY A 731 35.04 -29.09 17.82
C GLY A 731 34.13 -27.95 18.28
N HIS A 732 33.99 -26.90 17.48
CA HIS A 732 32.86 -25.96 17.64
C HIS A 732 31.58 -26.64 17.20
N ILE A 733 30.50 -26.47 17.97
CA ILE A 733 29.21 -27.09 17.75
C ILE A 733 28.14 -26.00 17.76
N LEU A 734 27.27 -26.01 16.76
CA LEU A 734 26.09 -25.16 16.72
C LEU A 734 24.88 -25.94 17.26
N THR A 735 24.06 -25.27 18.07
CA THR A 735 22.83 -25.79 18.69
C THR A 735 21.88 -24.63 18.99
N ASN A 736 20.77 -24.88 19.71
CA ASN A 736 19.86 -23.82 20.16
C ASN A 736 20.26 -23.20 21.49
N GLU A 737 19.88 -21.93 21.68
CA GLU A 737 20.12 -21.18 22.92
C GLU A 737 19.37 -21.81 24.09
N HIS A 738 18.08 -22.14 23.92
CA HIS A 738 17.27 -22.66 25.03
C HIS A 738 17.77 -24.01 25.59
N ILE A 739 18.56 -24.77 24.83
CA ILE A 739 19.23 -25.98 25.34
C ILE A 739 20.38 -25.60 26.26
N VAL A 740 21.22 -24.65 25.85
CA VAL A 740 22.46 -24.27 26.54
C VAL A 740 22.18 -23.31 27.71
N GLY A 741 21.19 -22.43 27.54
CA GLY A 741 20.83 -21.36 28.46
C GLY A 741 21.90 -20.27 28.60
N ILE A 742 21.50 -19.18 29.25
CA ILE A 742 22.36 -18.01 29.47
C ILE A 742 23.60 -18.36 30.32
N ASN A 743 23.45 -19.21 31.34
CA ASN A 743 24.51 -19.53 32.31
C ASN A 743 24.56 -21.03 32.66
N PRO A 744 25.02 -21.90 31.74
CA PRO A 744 25.14 -23.33 32.00
C PRO A 744 26.15 -23.60 33.12
N ARG A 745 25.83 -24.56 34.00
CA ARG A 745 26.77 -25.08 35.02
C ARG A 745 27.74 -26.07 34.38
N ALA A 746 27.24 -26.95 33.52
CA ALA A 746 28.05 -27.89 32.75
C ALA A 746 27.35 -28.24 31.44
N ILE A 747 28.13 -28.37 30.36
CA ILE A 747 27.68 -28.85 29.06
C ILE A 747 28.43 -30.15 28.80
N TYR A 748 27.71 -31.21 28.47
CA TYR A 748 28.24 -32.49 28.02
C TYR A 748 27.83 -32.72 26.58
N VAL A 749 28.80 -33.10 25.76
CA VAL A 749 28.64 -33.40 24.35
C VAL A 749 28.94 -34.87 24.17
N ARG A 750 28.02 -35.65 23.61
CA ARG A 750 28.26 -37.05 23.27
C ARG A 750 28.20 -37.22 21.76
N THR A 751 29.28 -37.76 21.19
CA THR A 751 29.39 -38.10 19.77
C THR A 751 28.76 -39.46 19.48
N TYR A 752 28.53 -39.76 18.20
CA TYR A 752 27.90 -41.01 17.75
C TYR A 752 28.59 -42.28 18.24
N ASP A 753 29.92 -42.25 18.38
CA ASP A 753 30.73 -43.34 18.92
C ASP A 753 30.54 -43.55 20.45
N GLY A 754 29.68 -42.75 21.09
CA GLY A 754 29.41 -42.77 22.52
C GLY A 754 30.41 -41.99 23.37
N THR A 755 31.46 -41.41 22.77
CA THR A 755 32.46 -40.63 23.51
C THR A 755 31.83 -39.35 24.05
N GLN A 756 32.06 -39.07 25.34
CA GLN A 756 31.54 -37.87 26.01
C GLN A 756 32.65 -36.86 26.29
N TYR A 757 32.41 -35.61 25.85
CA TYR A 757 33.27 -34.46 26.03
C TYR A 757 32.60 -33.42 26.92
N ARG A 758 33.40 -32.60 27.60
CA ARG A 758 32.92 -31.40 28.26
C ARG A 758 32.91 -30.23 27.28
N GLY A 759 31.85 -29.43 27.26
CA GLY A 759 31.73 -28.25 26.41
C GLY A 759 31.81 -26.94 27.21
N ASN A 760 32.26 -25.89 26.54
CA ASN A 760 32.17 -24.50 26.99
C ASN A 760 31.29 -23.70 26.02
N LYS A 761 30.44 -22.83 26.58
CA LYS A 761 29.69 -21.84 25.81
C LYS A 761 30.66 -20.80 25.24
N ILE A 762 30.59 -20.54 23.94
CA ILE A 762 31.36 -19.48 23.26
C ILE A 762 30.49 -18.24 23.08
N LYS A 763 29.34 -18.39 22.44
CA LYS A 763 28.38 -17.30 22.22
C LYS A 763 26.96 -17.84 22.16
N THR A 764 26.00 -17.02 22.55
CA THR A 764 24.56 -17.27 22.44
C THR A 764 23.91 -16.09 21.75
N ASP A 765 22.83 -16.38 21.05
CA ASP A 765 21.94 -15.43 20.40
C ASP A 765 20.51 -15.83 20.77
N PRO A 766 19.94 -15.22 21.81
CA PRO A 766 18.59 -15.55 22.27
C PRO A 766 17.50 -15.18 21.25
N GLU A 767 17.73 -14.19 20.38
CA GLU A 767 16.73 -13.77 19.40
C GLU A 767 16.57 -14.80 18.29
N LEU A 768 17.69 -15.38 17.83
CA LEU A 768 17.69 -16.46 16.84
C LEU A 768 17.56 -17.86 17.46
N ASP A 769 17.49 -17.94 18.79
CA ASP A 769 17.57 -19.18 19.56
C ASP A 769 18.77 -20.04 19.13
N LEU A 770 19.97 -19.45 19.00
CA LEU A 770 21.20 -20.16 18.63
C LEU A 770 22.26 -20.08 19.72
N ALA A 771 23.07 -21.14 19.82
CA ALA A 771 24.27 -21.17 20.65
C ALA A 771 25.43 -21.83 19.92
N LEU A 772 26.59 -21.23 20.07
CA LEU A 772 27.88 -21.80 19.68
C LEU A 772 28.60 -22.28 20.93
N ILE A 773 28.90 -23.57 20.99
CA ILE A 773 29.69 -24.20 22.05
C ILE A 773 30.98 -24.76 21.46
N ARG A 774 31.95 -25.08 22.32
CA ARG A 774 33.20 -25.72 21.94
C ARG A 774 33.54 -26.83 22.92
N VAL A 775 33.93 -28.00 22.42
CA VAL A 775 34.46 -29.06 23.29
C VAL A 775 35.82 -28.68 23.88
N VAL A 776 36.01 -29.04 25.13
CA VAL A 776 37.22 -28.80 25.93
C VAL A 776 38.08 -30.06 25.92
N SER A 777 39.38 -29.91 25.71
CA SER A 777 40.36 -31.01 25.80
C SER A 777 40.09 -32.19 24.87
N ALA A 778 39.67 -31.93 23.63
CA ALA A 778 39.48 -32.98 22.64
C ALA A 778 40.84 -33.50 22.11
N PRO A 779 41.11 -34.82 22.16
CA PRO A 779 42.37 -35.41 21.70
C PRO A 779 42.42 -35.66 20.18
N LYS A 780 41.38 -35.30 19.42
CA LYS A 780 41.22 -35.61 17.98
C LYS A 780 40.66 -34.42 17.19
N HIS A 781 40.93 -34.42 15.88
CA HIS A 781 40.21 -33.59 14.91
C HIS A 781 38.80 -34.13 14.68
N PHE A 782 37.82 -33.25 14.61
CA PHE A 782 36.43 -33.61 14.33
C PHE A 782 36.07 -33.44 12.85
N SER A 783 35.15 -34.26 12.36
CA SER A 783 34.47 -34.04 11.08
C SER A 783 33.51 -32.86 11.22
N ALA A 784 33.61 -31.89 10.31
CA ALA A 784 32.78 -30.70 10.32
C ALA A 784 31.67 -30.78 9.27
N ALA A 785 30.49 -30.31 9.64
CA ALA A 785 29.36 -30.15 8.74
C ALA A 785 29.70 -29.26 7.56
N ARG A 786 29.30 -29.67 6.36
CA ARG A 786 29.32 -28.79 5.20
C ARG A 786 28.12 -27.85 5.30
N ILE A 787 28.37 -26.55 5.33
CA ILE A 787 27.29 -25.55 5.42
C ILE A 787 26.76 -25.27 4.01
N GLY A 788 25.46 -25.41 3.84
CA GLY A 788 24.75 -25.12 2.60
C GLY A 788 24.29 -23.67 2.51
N ASN A 789 23.43 -23.40 1.52
CA ASN A 789 22.81 -22.09 1.34
C ASN A 789 21.29 -22.23 1.49
N SER A 790 20.72 -21.69 2.56
CA SER A 790 19.26 -21.78 2.76
C SER A 790 18.44 -20.90 1.80
N ASN A 791 19.07 -19.95 1.10
CA ASN A 791 18.37 -19.11 0.11
C ASN A 791 18.00 -19.91 -1.15
N SER A 792 18.77 -20.95 -1.48
CA SER A 792 18.50 -21.81 -2.63
C SER A 792 17.53 -22.96 -2.33
N VAL A 793 17.08 -23.10 -1.08
CA VAL A 793 16.12 -24.13 -0.66
C VAL A 793 14.73 -23.76 -1.15
N ASN A 794 13.99 -24.68 -1.76
CA ASN A 794 12.63 -24.50 -2.24
C ASN A 794 11.64 -25.38 -1.49
N ARG A 795 10.35 -25.02 -1.58
CA ARG A 795 9.28 -25.89 -1.09
C ARG A 795 9.26 -27.16 -1.93
N GLY A 796 9.15 -28.32 -1.28
CA GLY A 796 9.22 -29.63 -1.93
C GLY A 796 10.63 -30.22 -1.96
N ASP A 797 11.67 -29.43 -1.63
CA ASP A 797 13.02 -29.97 -1.58
C ASP A 797 13.12 -31.10 -0.55
N PRO A 798 13.65 -32.27 -0.94
CA PRO A 798 13.88 -33.38 -0.03
C PRO A 798 14.93 -33.00 1.02
N ILE A 799 14.68 -33.44 2.24
CA ILE A 799 15.54 -33.20 3.39
C ILE A 799 15.77 -34.47 4.20
N THR A 800 16.90 -34.50 4.87
CA THR A 800 17.20 -35.50 5.90
C THR A 800 17.58 -34.77 7.18
N VAL A 801 17.00 -35.19 8.31
CA VAL A 801 17.30 -34.67 9.64
C VAL A 801 17.91 -35.80 10.44
N ILE A 802 19.03 -35.52 11.10
CA ILE A 802 19.65 -36.45 12.05
C ILE A 802 19.68 -35.73 13.40
N GLY A 803 19.17 -36.36 14.44
CA GLY A 803 19.04 -35.74 15.75
C GLY A 803 18.70 -36.73 16.86
N ASN A 804 18.42 -36.19 18.04
CA ASN A 804 18.20 -36.98 19.26
C ASN A 804 16.79 -36.71 19.84
N PRO A 805 15.71 -37.05 19.12
CA PRO A 805 14.36 -36.90 19.63
C PRO A 805 14.17 -37.68 20.94
N LEU A 806 13.38 -37.13 21.85
CA LEU A 806 13.18 -37.64 23.21
C LEU A 806 14.51 -37.89 23.97
N CYS A 807 15.54 -37.11 23.62
CA CYS A 807 16.87 -37.13 24.21
C CYS A 807 17.53 -38.53 24.16
N ALA A 808 18.08 -39.01 25.27
CA ALA A 808 18.87 -40.24 25.32
C ALA A 808 18.12 -41.53 24.89
N ARG A 809 16.79 -41.48 24.70
CA ARG A 809 15.97 -42.64 24.34
C ARG A 809 16.01 -42.98 22.85
N PHE A 810 16.21 -41.98 21.98
CA PHE A 810 16.24 -42.16 20.52
C PHE A 810 17.37 -41.32 19.90
N GLU A 811 18.57 -41.47 20.46
CA GLU A 811 19.78 -40.79 19.95
C GLU A 811 20.05 -41.17 18.49
N HIS A 812 20.53 -40.19 17.71
CA HIS A 812 20.89 -40.35 16.30
C HIS A 812 19.78 -40.94 15.40
N SER A 813 18.53 -40.53 15.65
CA SER A 813 17.40 -40.85 14.77
C SER A 813 17.50 -40.10 13.44
N VAL A 814 17.36 -40.84 12.35
CA VAL A 814 17.28 -40.28 10.99
C VAL A 814 15.81 -40.13 10.59
N MET A 815 15.43 -38.91 10.20
CA MET A 815 14.08 -38.58 9.72
C MET A 815 14.20 -37.99 8.31
N LYS A 816 13.39 -38.49 7.37
CA LYS A 816 13.33 -37.96 5.99
C LYS A 816 12.01 -37.22 5.79
N GLY A 817 12.06 -36.16 5.00
CA GLY A 817 10.88 -35.37 4.65
C GLY A 817 11.17 -34.38 3.54
N ILE A 818 10.35 -33.35 3.46
CA ILE A 818 10.51 -32.22 2.55
C ILE A 818 10.40 -30.89 3.29
N VAL A 819 10.89 -29.83 2.66
CA VAL A 819 10.55 -28.46 3.04
C VAL A 819 9.10 -28.18 2.65
N SER A 820 8.21 -28.16 3.64
CA SER A 820 6.77 -27.97 3.47
C SER A 820 6.37 -26.51 3.27
N GLY A 821 7.20 -25.56 3.73
CA GLY A 821 6.96 -24.14 3.60
C GLY A 821 8.18 -23.31 4.01
N LYS A 822 8.24 -22.06 3.54
CA LYS A 822 9.27 -21.08 3.89
C LYS A 822 8.62 -19.87 4.57
N ASN A 823 9.41 -19.11 5.33
CA ASN A 823 9.01 -17.86 5.98
C ASN A 823 7.77 -18.04 6.88
N ARG A 824 7.77 -19.07 7.73
CA ARG A 824 6.78 -19.23 8.82
C ARG A 824 7.33 -18.61 10.10
N LEU A 825 6.46 -18.07 10.96
CA LEU A 825 6.79 -17.57 12.30
C LEU A 825 8.19 -16.90 12.35
N ASP A 826 8.28 -15.69 11.80
CA ASP A 826 9.52 -14.90 11.80
C ASP A 826 10.71 -15.50 11.02
N GLY A 827 10.43 -16.13 9.88
CA GLY A 827 11.47 -16.51 8.89
C GLY A 827 11.91 -17.97 8.94
N LEU A 828 11.27 -18.82 9.75
CA LEU A 828 11.55 -20.26 9.86
C LEU A 828 11.10 -21.04 8.60
N LEU A 829 11.79 -22.15 8.35
CA LEU A 829 11.36 -23.21 7.42
C LEU A 829 10.37 -24.13 8.14
N GLN A 830 9.30 -24.49 7.44
CA GLN A 830 8.36 -25.52 7.84
C GLN A 830 8.75 -26.84 7.18
N LEU A 831 8.85 -27.90 7.97
CA LEU A 831 9.31 -29.22 7.55
C LEU A 831 8.21 -30.25 7.76
N SER A 832 8.16 -31.26 6.89
CA SER A 832 7.30 -32.45 7.06
C SER A 832 8.00 -33.56 7.86
N VAL A 833 8.68 -33.16 8.93
CA VAL A 833 9.24 -34.10 9.92
C VAL A 833 8.66 -33.76 11.29
N PRO A 834 8.27 -34.77 12.09
CA PRO A 834 7.78 -34.53 13.43
C PRO A 834 8.92 -34.01 14.32
N THR A 835 8.62 -32.99 15.14
CA THR A 835 9.57 -32.47 16.13
C THR A 835 9.14 -32.88 17.54
N TYR A 836 10.03 -33.59 18.23
CA TYR A 836 9.88 -33.97 19.63
C TYR A 836 10.89 -33.20 20.48
N GLN A 837 10.62 -33.09 21.79
CA GLN A 837 11.63 -32.61 22.74
C GLN A 837 12.94 -33.37 22.53
N GLY A 838 14.08 -32.67 22.38
CA GLY A 838 15.37 -33.27 22.04
C GLY A 838 15.78 -33.15 20.56
N ALA A 839 14.81 -32.91 19.66
CA ALA A 839 15.09 -32.61 18.25
C ALA A 839 15.61 -31.18 18.02
N SER A 840 15.42 -30.26 18.99
CA SER A 840 16.04 -28.93 18.98
C SER A 840 17.54 -29.02 18.71
N GLY A 841 18.03 -28.17 17.82
CA GLY A 841 19.44 -28.05 17.46
C GLY A 841 19.90 -29.09 16.43
N SER A 842 19.00 -29.95 15.95
CA SER A 842 19.32 -30.93 14.91
C SER A 842 19.58 -30.23 13.56
N PRO A 843 20.63 -30.60 12.82
CA PRO A 843 20.84 -30.12 11.47
C PRO A 843 19.80 -30.72 10.51
N VAL A 844 19.38 -29.90 9.56
CA VAL A 844 18.57 -30.30 8.39
C VAL A 844 19.49 -30.33 7.18
N PHE A 845 19.68 -31.49 6.58
CA PHE A 845 20.54 -31.71 5.43
C PHE A 845 19.73 -31.72 4.12
N ASN A 846 20.31 -31.15 3.06
CA ASN A 846 19.87 -31.39 1.69
C ASN A 846 20.41 -32.73 1.16
N ASN A 847 20.04 -33.09 -0.08
CA ASN A 847 20.49 -34.33 -0.73
C ASN A 847 22.01 -34.41 -0.99
N THR A 848 22.76 -33.32 -0.82
CA THR A 848 24.22 -33.31 -0.96
C THR A 848 24.95 -33.36 0.38
N GLY A 849 24.22 -33.57 1.48
CA GLY A 849 24.77 -33.67 2.84
C GLY A 849 25.18 -32.32 3.43
N GLN A 850 24.69 -31.20 2.88
CA GLN A 850 24.95 -29.86 3.41
C GLN A 850 23.83 -29.43 4.35
N VAL A 851 24.21 -28.81 5.47
CA VAL A 851 23.24 -28.26 6.44
C VAL A 851 22.59 -27.02 5.84
N ILE A 852 21.26 -27.04 5.74
CA ILE A 852 20.45 -25.94 5.20
C ILE A 852 19.56 -25.27 6.26
N ALA A 853 19.34 -25.90 7.42
CA ALA A 853 18.63 -25.31 8.53
C ALA A 853 18.95 -26.01 9.86
N VAL A 854 18.53 -25.41 10.97
CA VAL A 854 18.67 -25.94 12.34
C VAL A 854 17.27 -26.05 12.95
N ILE A 855 16.86 -27.24 13.40
CA ILE A 855 15.53 -27.43 13.99
C ILE A 855 15.40 -26.58 15.25
N ASN A 856 14.32 -25.80 15.29
CA ASN A 856 13.90 -25.01 16.44
C ASN A 856 12.59 -25.63 16.94
N SER A 857 12.61 -26.35 18.06
CA SER A 857 11.40 -27.07 18.50
C SER A 857 10.36 -26.10 19.03
N VAL A 858 9.34 -25.79 18.23
CA VAL A 858 8.03 -25.35 18.73
C VAL A 858 6.95 -25.99 17.85
N PRO A 859 6.24 -27.01 18.37
CA PRO A 859 4.86 -26.74 18.76
C PRO A 859 4.50 -27.42 20.09
N THR A 860 4.54 -26.64 21.16
CA THR A 860 3.60 -26.80 22.27
C THR A 860 3.07 -25.43 22.57
N GLU A 861 1.77 -25.20 22.37
CA GLU A 861 1.11 -24.28 23.27
C GLU A 861 1.18 -24.91 24.66
N PRO A 862 1.84 -24.31 25.65
CA PRO A 862 1.31 -24.45 26.99
C PRO A 862 0.00 -23.67 26.99
N ARG A 863 -1.13 -24.37 26.84
CA ARG A 863 -2.40 -23.82 27.31
C ARG A 863 -2.20 -23.47 28.79
N LYS A 864 -2.46 -22.22 29.14
CA LYS A 864 -2.88 -21.91 30.51
C LYS A 864 -4.20 -22.63 30.75
N GLU A 865 -4.08 -23.74 31.49
CA GLU A 865 -4.96 -24.21 32.56
C GLU A 865 -6.47 -24.19 32.32
N LEU A 866 -7.05 -25.38 32.17
CA LEU A 866 -8.43 -25.65 32.57
C LEU A 866 -8.41 -26.18 34.01
N ILE A 867 -8.79 -25.35 34.98
CA ILE A 867 -9.12 -25.82 36.33
C ILE A 867 -10.53 -26.43 36.26
N VAL A 868 -10.64 -27.75 36.29
CA VAL A 868 -11.92 -28.42 36.53
C VAL A 868 -11.95 -28.87 37.98
N ALA A 869 -12.78 -28.21 38.80
CA ALA A 869 -13.12 -28.72 40.12
C ALA A 869 -14.12 -29.89 39.95
N VAL A 870 -13.66 -31.11 40.16
CA VAL A 870 -14.56 -32.25 40.41
C VAL A 870 -14.28 -32.76 41.82
N SER A 871 -15.27 -32.64 42.71
CA SER A 871 -15.27 -33.23 44.06
C SER A 871 -14.11 -32.81 44.99
N GLY A 872 -13.74 -31.52 45.00
CA GLY A 872 -12.97 -30.92 46.10
C GLY A 872 -11.51 -31.39 46.28
N LYS A 873 -10.94 -32.16 45.35
CA LYS A 873 -9.50 -32.45 45.32
C LYS A 873 -8.90 -32.04 43.98
N THR A 874 -7.95 -31.11 44.06
CA THR A 874 -7.13 -30.66 42.93
C THR A 874 -6.19 -31.78 42.51
N GLN A 875 -6.27 -32.22 41.26
CA GLN A 875 -5.30 -33.14 40.67
C GLN A 875 -4.88 -32.61 39.30
N GLU A 876 -3.58 -32.39 39.11
CA GLU A 876 -3.01 -31.97 37.84
C GLU A 876 -3.02 -33.15 36.85
N VAL A 877 -3.58 -32.93 35.66
CA VAL A 877 -3.48 -33.87 34.55
C VAL A 877 -2.94 -33.14 33.32
N ASN A 878 -1.73 -33.49 32.91
CA ASN A 878 -1.11 -32.98 31.68
C ASN A 878 -1.65 -33.75 30.46
N LEU A 879 -2.42 -33.08 29.61
CA LEU A 879 -2.80 -33.60 28.28
C LEU A 879 -1.97 -32.88 27.21
N VAL A 880 -0.96 -33.58 26.67
CA VAL A 880 -0.17 -33.16 25.51
C VAL A 880 -0.88 -33.67 24.26
N ALA A 881 -1.41 -32.77 23.43
CA ALA A 881 -1.83 -33.10 22.07
C ALA A 881 -0.81 -32.51 21.08
N SER A 882 0.08 -33.35 20.56
CA SER A 882 1.05 -32.99 19.53
C SER A 882 0.37 -32.86 18.16
N VAL A 883 0.65 -31.80 17.42
CA VAL A 883 0.31 -31.69 15.99
C VAL A 883 1.23 -32.65 15.22
N GLU A 884 0.71 -33.81 14.81
CA GLU A 884 1.48 -35.02 14.44
C GLU A 884 2.42 -34.97 13.21
N ALA A 885 2.68 -33.83 12.54
CA ALA A 885 3.52 -33.87 11.32
C ALA A 885 4.23 -32.57 10.90
N MET A 886 4.48 -31.63 11.82
CA MET A 886 5.08 -30.33 11.45
C MET A 886 6.25 -29.93 12.34
N GLY A 887 7.41 -29.73 11.72
CA GLY A 887 8.62 -29.18 12.34
C GLY A 887 8.92 -27.78 11.85
N LEU A 888 9.58 -26.97 12.69
CA LEU A 888 10.10 -25.66 12.34
C LEU A 888 11.62 -25.65 12.46
N ALA A 889 12.29 -24.93 11.55
CA ALA A 889 13.75 -24.86 11.54
C ALA A 889 14.25 -23.48 11.09
N LEU A 890 15.27 -22.96 11.77
CA LEU A 890 15.93 -21.72 11.41
C LEU A 890 16.80 -21.93 10.15
N PRO A 891 16.62 -21.14 9.08
CA PRO A 891 17.46 -21.26 7.89
C PRO A 891 18.94 -21.02 8.21
N ILE A 892 19.86 -21.86 7.69
CA ILE A 892 21.27 -21.85 8.11
C ILE A 892 21.99 -20.53 7.83
N ASN A 893 21.50 -19.72 6.87
CA ASN A 893 22.09 -18.42 6.57
C ASN A 893 22.00 -17.43 7.74
N TYR A 894 21.01 -17.55 8.62
CA TYR A 894 20.91 -16.74 9.83
C TYR A 894 22.04 -17.05 10.83
N ALA A 895 22.60 -18.27 10.79
CA ALA A 895 23.70 -18.67 11.66
C ALA A 895 25.09 -18.20 11.18
N LYS A 896 25.21 -17.57 9.99
CA LYS A 896 26.50 -17.17 9.41
C LYS A 896 27.39 -16.33 10.35
N PRO A 897 26.88 -15.30 11.06
CA PRO A 897 27.70 -14.53 11.99
C PRO A 897 28.30 -15.40 13.11
N MET A 898 27.55 -16.39 13.61
CA MET A 898 28.06 -17.35 14.59
C MET A 898 29.06 -18.33 13.98
N LEU A 899 28.80 -18.81 12.76
CA LEU A 899 29.70 -19.73 12.06
C LEU A 899 31.06 -19.09 11.76
N GLN A 900 31.11 -17.78 11.50
CA GLN A 900 32.37 -17.04 11.32
C GLN A 900 33.25 -17.06 12.57
N LEU A 901 32.66 -17.12 13.77
CA LEU A 901 33.43 -17.23 15.02
C LEU A 901 34.07 -18.62 15.21
N ALA A 902 33.67 -19.61 14.42
CA ALA A 902 34.25 -20.95 14.42
C ALA A 902 35.41 -21.11 13.43
N VAL A 903 35.65 -20.11 12.57
CA VAL A 903 36.76 -20.06 11.60
C VAL A 903 38.01 -19.48 12.30
N PRO A 904 39.22 -20.05 12.08
CA PRO A 904 40.46 -19.61 12.72
C PRO A 904 40.79 -18.13 12.58
#